data_AF-A0A8S4H1Q3-F1
#
_entry.id   AF-A0A8S4H1Q3-F1
#
_cell.length_a   1.000
_cell.length_b   1.000
_cell.length_c   1.000
_cell.angle_alpha   90.00
_cell.angle_beta   90.00
_cell.angle_gamma   90.00
#
_symmetry.space_group_name_H-M   'P 1'
#
loop_
_entity.id
_entity.type
_entity.pdbx_description
1 polymer ?
#
loop_
_entity_poly.entity_id
_entity_poly.type
_entity_poly.pdbx_seq_one_letter_code
_entity_poly.pdbx_strand_id
1 'polypeptide(L)'
;MSVAGFDIGNATSCVALARKRGIDVLMNKESKRETPTCVSFTEKRRFMGGDASQSMATNMKNTISDLKRLVGKRFSRPDVQADIKDLPFEVVEGPDGKCHVKVRYLGEEQLVSCERLFAMMLVEMKAVAEADQGSAVTDCVIAVPCYFSDEERAAVQDAAKIAGLHCLRVMNENTATALSYGIYKTDLPEDAPAHVVFVDFGHNSIQVSVVAFQKGQLRVLSHAWDSGCGGRDFDAVLFDHLCAEFKEKYKIDVRSNRRAALRLRIAVEKLKKVLSSNAVAPIGIECLMDDKDVQSTVSRETFEGLAQPLMQRAVSTVARAIEESGLKTDQIASIEVVGGSSRMPAFLTGVKQLYGRDAGRTLNAKECVSRGCALHCAMLSPIFRVKDFKVEEAAPFPVNMSWVSPDDGKQVTVEVFKKNAAVSTQGSYKEVTLYRKDNFDVHLHFADGALLPEGVPRDIGTYRCGPLRVPEGQDKAKVKVKVQMGMDCTATVNTVFSEEVQVVEEPAAEGGEKAEGEEAAAPKRTETKVKHNIIFEGPKRPGMDEATMQSALEAEFSMAQTDRVQEATAEAKNALEAHILAKRSQLYDQLADFVDEATRSQLVSDLERAEDWLYDEGEDCSKGVYVEKLAELRKLTDPIDKRRAEDMERPGLCEELIKFCKGFQDSAASSAPELAHITAEERGQVQQCCAEALQWLEGKQAEQANLPKHQDPVLTCAAIKDKAAAVGNTCKPILSKPAPKPEPPKEDVKEGDEGAKPAEGGAEAMEEDAAEPANGEAMDVDNK
;
A
#
# COMPACT_ATOMS: atom_id res chain seq x y z
N MET A 1 -3.58 11.99 5.43
CA MET A 1 -4.14 10.82 4.73
C MET A 1 -3.16 10.44 3.63
N SER A 2 -2.71 9.20 3.62
CA SER A 2 -1.94 8.63 2.51
C SER A 2 -2.90 8.06 1.47
N VAL A 3 -2.51 8.15 0.20
CA VAL A 3 -3.24 7.58 -0.93
C VAL A 3 -2.36 6.50 -1.55
N ALA A 4 -2.90 5.28 -1.63
CA ALA A 4 -2.16 4.10 -2.07
C ALA A 4 -2.68 3.54 -3.40
N GLY A 5 -1.77 3.02 -4.21
CA GLY A 5 -2.06 2.24 -5.39
C GLY A 5 -1.64 0.79 -5.19
N PHE A 6 -2.57 -0.14 -5.33
CA PHE A 6 -2.31 -1.57 -5.17
C PHE A 6 -2.43 -2.29 -6.50
N ASP A 7 -1.38 -3.04 -6.85
CA ASP A 7 -1.41 -4.08 -7.86
C ASP A 7 -1.24 -5.44 -7.18
N ILE A 8 -2.31 -6.23 -7.12
CA ILE A 8 -2.29 -7.59 -6.55
C ILE A 8 -2.21 -8.60 -7.69
N GLY A 9 -1.03 -8.85 -8.26
CA GLY A 9 -0.86 -9.77 -9.38
C GLY A 9 -1.17 -11.24 -9.02
N ASN A 10 -1.12 -12.14 -10.00
CA ASN A 10 -1.29 -13.58 -9.72
C ASN A 10 -0.07 -14.22 -9.04
N ALA A 11 1.13 -13.74 -9.39
CA ALA A 11 2.40 -14.26 -8.85
C ALA A 11 3.05 -13.29 -7.86
N THR A 12 2.97 -11.99 -8.12
CA THR A 12 3.58 -10.94 -7.31
C THR A 12 2.67 -9.71 -7.22
N SER A 13 2.68 -9.06 -6.06
CA SER A 13 1.98 -7.84 -5.74
C SER A 13 2.96 -6.67 -5.57
N CYS A 14 2.48 -5.45 -5.83
CA CYS A 14 3.23 -4.21 -5.73
C CYS A 14 2.35 -3.11 -5.12
N VAL A 15 2.94 -2.23 -4.31
CA VAL A 15 2.26 -1.09 -3.70
C VAL A 15 3.05 0.20 -3.96
N ALA A 16 2.32 1.27 -4.23
CA ALA A 16 2.86 2.61 -4.40
C ALA A 16 2.10 3.63 -3.55
N LEU A 17 2.79 4.68 -3.10
CA LEU A 17 2.22 5.80 -2.37
C LEU A 17 2.41 7.11 -3.13
N ALA A 18 1.41 7.99 -3.10
CA ALA A 18 1.62 9.37 -3.53
C ALA A 18 2.16 10.23 -2.38
N ARG A 19 3.23 10.98 -2.67
CA ARG A 19 3.90 11.90 -1.76
C ARG A 19 4.02 13.28 -2.40
N LYS A 20 4.43 14.30 -1.62
CA LYS A 20 4.53 15.71 -2.08
C LYS A 20 5.35 15.91 -3.36
N ARG A 21 6.28 15.00 -3.68
CA ARG A 21 7.19 15.11 -4.84
C ARG A 21 6.94 14.06 -5.95
N GLY A 22 5.92 13.21 -5.83
CA GLY A 22 5.65 12.19 -6.84
C GLY A 22 5.05 10.92 -6.27
N ILE A 23 5.32 9.81 -6.96
CA ILE A 23 4.84 8.47 -6.60
C ILE A 23 6.03 7.58 -6.32
N ASP A 24 6.05 6.98 -5.14
CA ASP A 24 7.08 6.05 -4.73
C ASP A 24 6.50 4.65 -4.67
N VAL A 25 7.15 3.71 -5.36
CA VAL A 25 6.88 2.27 -5.19
C VAL A 25 7.70 1.76 -4.02
N LEU A 26 7.07 0.99 -3.16
CA LEU A 26 7.63 0.65 -1.86
C LEU A 26 8.42 -0.66 -1.90
N MET A 27 9.33 -0.80 -0.94
CA MET A 27 10.02 -2.06 -0.68
C MET A 27 9.35 -2.77 0.49
N ASN A 28 9.23 -4.09 0.41
CA ASN A 28 8.78 -4.92 1.53
C ASN A 28 9.91 -5.14 2.55
N LYS A 29 9.62 -5.89 3.62
CA LYS A 29 10.59 -6.24 4.69
C LYS A 29 11.85 -6.98 4.19
N GLU A 30 11.81 -7.56 3.00
CA GLU A 30 12.94 -8.24 2.36
C GLU A 30 13.71 -7.31 1.40
N SER A 31 13.43 -6.00 1.44
CA SER A 31 13.99 -4.99 0.53
C SER A 31 13.71 -5.24 -0.96
N LYS A 32 12.58 -5.91 -1.28
CA LYS A 32 12.12 -6.12 -2.66
C LYS A 32 10.92 -5.24 -2.98
N ARG A 33 10.85 -4.73 -4.21
CA ARG A 33 9.70 -3.95 -4.72
C ARG A 33 8.47 -4.79 -5.08
N GLU A 34 8.65 -6.11 -5.12
CA GLU A 34 7.60 -7.09 -5.41
C GLU A 34 7.47 -8.03 -4.21
N THR A 35 6.23 -8.25 -3.78
CA THR A 35 5.86 -9.20 -2.74
C THR A 35 5.18 -10.40 -3.39
N PRO A 36 5.61 -11.65 -3.17
CA PRO A 36 4.91 -12.82 -3.70
C PRO A 36 3.41 -12.82 -3.35
N THR A 37 2.52 -13.12 -4.28
CA THR A 37 1.07 -13.14 -4.01
C THR A 37 0.66 -14.50 -3.48
N CYS A 38 0.92 -14.74 -2.20
CA CYS A 38 0.51 -15.97 -1.54
C CYS A 38 0.21 -15.79 -0.05
N VAL A 39 -0.70 -16.64 0.45
CA VAL A 39 -1.09 -16.74 1.86
C VAL A 39 -0.88 -18.17 2.32
N SER A 40 -0.18 -18.38 3.42
CA SER A 40 0.07 -19.70 4.01
C SER A 40 -0.55 -19.82 5.38
N PHE A 41 -1.30 -20.88 5.65
CA PHE A 41 -1.91 -21.16 6.96
C PHE A 41 -1.12 -22.26 7.68
N THR A 42 -0.87 -22.05 8.97
CA THR A 42 -0.13 -23.01 9.81
C THR A 42 -0.87 -23.29 11.12
N GLU A 43 -0.29 -24.14 11.96
CA GLU A 43 -0.82 -24.48 13.28
C GLU A 43 -0.70 -23.33 14.31
N LYS A 44 0.13 -22.31 14.03
CA LYS A 44 0.36 -21.19 14.97
C LYS A 44 -0.20 -19.87 14.48
N ARG A 45 0.02 -19.56 13.20
CA ARG A 45 -0.38 -18.28 12.57
C ARG A 45 -0.53 -18.41 11.06
N ARG A 46 -0.96 -17.35 10.40
CA ARG A 46 -0.82 -17.24 8.94
C ARG A 46 0.47 -16.50 8.58
N PHE A 47 0.96 -16.76 7.38
CA PHE A 47 2.03 -16.03 6.74
C PHE A 47 1.49 -15.45 5.44
N MET A 48 1.98 -14.29 5.05
CA MET A 48 1.59 -13.60 3.82
C MET A 48 2.85 -13.17 3.08
N GLY A 49 2.75 -12.99 1.77
CA GLY A 49 3.83 -12.41 1.00
C GLY A 49 5.09 -13.28 0.95
N GLY A 50 6.23 -12.65 1.23
CA GLY A 50 7.54 -13.28 1.22
C GLY A 50 7.64 -14.51 2.14
N ASP A 51 7.15 -14.40 3.38
CA ASP A 51 7.19 -15.49 4.36
C ASP A 51 6.36 -16.69 3.92
N ALA A 52 5.19 -16.45 3.33
CA ALA A 52 4.33 -17.52 2.80
C ALA A 52 5.01 -18.27 1.64
N SER A 53 5.77 -17.54 0.81
CA SER A 53 6.45 -18.14 -0.35
C SER A 53 7.54 -19.14 0.05
N GLN A 54 8.18 -18.92 1.20
CA GLN A 54 9.27 -19.78 1.70
C GLN A 54 8.77 -21.18 2.09
N SER A 55 7.52 -21.28 2.56
CA SER A 55 6.92 -22.55 2.97
C SER A 55 6.13 -23.25 1.86
N MET A 56 6.06 -22.68 0.65
CA MET A 56 5.22 -23.22 -0.43
C MET A 56 5.54 -24.68 -0.79
N ALA A 57 6.80 -25.10 -0.72
CA ALA A 57 7.20 -26.48 -1.03
C ALA A 57 6.89 -27.49 0.09
N THR A 58 6.88 -27.04 1.35
CA THR A 58 6.66 -27.90 2.53
C THR A 58 5.20 -27.87 3.00
N ASN A 59 4.50 -26.76 2.80
CA ASN A 59 3.12 -26.50 3.22
C ASN A 59 2.17 -26.22 2.03
N MET A 60 2.37 -26.92 0.91
CA MET A 60 1.69 -26.61 -0.36
C MET A 60 0.15 -26.66 -0.32
N LYS A 61 -0.42 -27.54 0.52
CA LYS A 61 -1.88 -27.69 0.63
C LYS A 61 -2.55 -26.51 1.33
N ASN A 62 -1.78 -25.79 2.16
CA ASN A 62 -2.26 -24.65 2.94
C ASN A 62 -1.57 -23.35 2.50
N THR A 63 -0.90 -23.34 1.35
CA THR A 63 -0.27 -22.15 0.75
C THR A 63 -0.96 -21.82 -0.55
N ILE A 64 -1.74 -20.75 -0.54
CA ILE A 64 -2.65 -20.36 -1.62
C ILE A 64 -1.97 -19.29 -2.46
N SER A 65 -1.94 -19.50 -3.78
CA SER A 65 -1.47 -18.57 -4.82
C SER A 65 -2.60 -18.31 -5.83
N ASP A 66 -2.31 -17.54 -6.89
CA ASP A 66 -3.21 -17.34 -8.03
C ASP A 66 -4.59 -16.77 -7.64
N LEU A 67 -4.64 -15.91 -6.62
CA LEU A 67 -5.89 -15.40 -6.03
C LEU A 67 -6.81 -14.72 -7.06
N LYS A 68 -6.24 -13.99 -8.03
CA LYS A 68 -7.00 -13.35 -9.12
C LYS A 68 -7.71 -14.35 -10.04
N ARG A 69 -7.33 -15.63 -10.03
CA ARG A 69 -8.03 -16.68 -10.79
C ARG A 69 -9.31 -17.17 -10.10
N LEU A 70 -9.48 -16.89 -8.81
CA LEU A 70 -10.55 -17.46 -7.98
C LEU A 70 -11.48 -16.39 -7.38
N VAL A 71 -10.95 -15.20 -7.08
CA VAL A 71 -11.72 -14.12 -6.42
C VAL A 71 -12.98 -13.74 -7.19
N GLY A 72 -14.12 -13.74 -6.50
CA GLY A 72 -15.43 -13.40 -7.08
C GLY A 72 -15.99 -14.38 -8.11
N LYS A 73 -15.28 -15.47 -8.44
CA LYS A 73 -15.73 -16.44 -9.43
C LYS A 73 -16.60 -17.53 -8.82
N ARG A 74 -17.62 -17.95 -9.58
CA ARG A 74 -18.41 -19.15 -9.28
C ARG A 74 -17.57 -20.40 -9.44
N PHE A 75 -17.72 -21.34 -8.51
CA PHE A 75 -17.00 -22.61 -8.53
C PHE A 75 -17.29 -23.40 -9.82
N SER A 76 -18.53 -23.34 -10.30
CA SER A 76 -18.99 -24.06 -11.49
C SER A 76 -18.45 -23.56 -12.83
N ARG A 77 -17.67 -22.47 -12.88
CA ARG A 77 -17.15 -21.95 -14.16
C ARG A 77 -16.13 -22.91 -14.81
N PRO A 78 -16.17 -23.12 -16.13
CA PRO A 78 -15.24 -24.01 -16.82
C PRO A 78 -13.77 -23.62 -16.67
N ASP A 79 -13.46 -22.32 -16.69
CA ASP A 79 -12.10 -21.80 -16.52
C ASP A 79 -11.55 -22.09 -15.11
N VAL A 80 -12.39 -21.97 -14.08
CA VAL A 80 -12.07 -22.35 -12.71
C VAL A 80 -11.83 -23.85 -12.59
N GLN A 81 -12.72 -24.68 -13.16
CA GLN A 81 -12.58 -26.14 -13.11
C GLN A 81 -11.34 -26.64 -13.87
N ALA A 82 -10.90 -25.91 -14.90
CA ALA A 82 -9.62 -26.17 -15.56
C ALA A 82 -8.44 -25.85 -14.62
N ASP A 83 -8.46 -24.68 -13.97
CA ASP A 83 -7.40 -24.25 -13.05
C ASP A 83 -7.22 -25.20 -11.85
N ILE A 84 -8.32 -25.64 -11.23
CA ILE A 84 -8.32 -26.47 -10.01
C ILE A 84 -7.49 -27.76 -10.19
N LYS A 85 -7.41 -28.30 -11.40
CA LYS A 85 -6.65 -29.53 -11.69
C LYS A 85 -5.15 -29.37 -11.45
N ASP A 86 -4.64 -28.16 -11.58
CA ASP A 86 -3.21 -27.85 -11.46
C ASP A 86 -2.83 -27.19 -10.13
N LEU A 87 -3.83 -26.80 -9.32
CA LEU A 87 -3.58 -26.14 -8.02
C LEU A 87 -3.14 -27.15 -6.94
N PRO A 88 -2.16 -26.79 -6.09
CA PRO A 88 -1.66 -27.69 -5.04
C PRO A 88 -2.59 -27.76 -3.81
N PHE A 89 -3.52 -26.81 -3.69
CA PHE A 89 -4.50 -26.67 -2.61
C PHE A 89 -5.92 -27.01 -3.10
N GLU A 90 -6.82 -27.28 -2.16
CA GLU A 90 -8.18 -27.73 -2.45
C GLU A 90 -9.15 -26.53 -2.52
N VAL A 91 -9.75 -26.33 -3.70
CA VAL A 91 -10.82 -25.36 -3.92
C VAL A 91 -12.15 -26.10 -3.91
N VAL A 92 -13.14 -25.56 -3.20
CA VAL A 92 -14.49 -26.12 -3.05
C VAL A 92 -15.56 -25.07 -3.36
N GLU A 93 -16.78 -25.54 -3.60
CA GLU A 93 -17.95 -24.67 -3.71
C GLU A 93 -18.38 -24.16 -2.34
N GLY A 94 -18.43 -22.84 -2.20
CA GLY A 94 -18.95 -22.18 -1.01
C GLY A 94 -20.47 -22.16 -0.92
N PRO A 95 -21.03 -21.72 0.22
CA PRO A 95 -22.48 -21.59 0.40
C PRO A 95 -23.13 -20.57 -0.56
N ASP A 96 -22.32 -19.65 -1.12
CA ASP A 96 -22.70 -18.65 -2.11
C ASP A 96 -22.49 -19.11 -3.57
N GLY A 97 -22.08 -20.37 -3.77
CA GLY A 97 -21.73 -20.93 -5.07
C GLY A 97 -20.38 -20.42 -5.64
N LYS A 98 -19.64 -19.62 -4.86
CA LYS A 98 -18.32 -19.11 -5.25
C LYS A 98 -17.19 -20.04 -4.83
N CYS A 99 -15.98 -19.73 -5.30
CA CYS A 99 -14.77 -20.46 -4.91
C CYS A 99 -14.40 -20.17 -3.45
N HIS A 100 -14.27 -21.23 -2.66
CA HIS A 100 -13.68 -21.20 -1.32
C HIS A 100 -12.47 -22.13 -1.30
N VAL A 101 -11.50 -21.86 -0.44
CA VAL A 101 -10.32 -22.71 -0.27
C VAL A 101 -10.37 -23.38 1.08
N LYS A 102 -10.10 -24.68 1.07
CA LYS A 102 -10.02 -25.51 2.27
C LYS A 102 -8.60 -25.53 2.80
N VAL A 103 -8.42 -25.09 4.04
CA VAL A 103 -7.11 -24.94 4.68
C VAL A 103 -7.11 -25.55 6.08
N ARG A 104 -5.93 -25.94 6.58
CA ARG A 104 -5.72 -26.23 7.99
C ARG A 104 -5.09 -25.02 8.68
N TYR A 105 -5.82 -24.38 9.59
CA TYR A 105 -5.39 -23.21 10.35
C TYR A 105 -5.60 -23.46 11.83
N LEU A 106 -4.57 -23.21 12.65
CA LEU A 106 -4.58 -23.48 14.10
C LEU A 106 -4.98 -24.92 14.46
N GLY A 107 -4.52 -25.88 13.65
CA GLY A 107 -4.83 -27.31 13.80
C GLY A 107 -6.21 -27.72 13.27
N GLU A 108 -7.08 -26.77 12.97
CA GLU A 108 -8.46 -27.00 12.53
C GLU A 108 -8.63 -26.82 11.02
N GLU A 109 -9.59 -27.53 10.46
CA GLU A 109 -9.98 -27.39 9.06
C GLU A 109 -10.95 -26.21 8.91
N GLN A 110 -10.64 -25.28 8.00
CA GLN A 110 -11.45 -24.09 7.74
C GLN A 110 -11.71 -23.89 6.24
N LEU A 111 -12.87 -23.31 5.94
CA LEU A 111 -13.21 -22.81 4.62
C LEU A 111 -13.03 -21.29 4.60
N VAL A 112 -12.20 -20.82 3.67
CA VAL A 112 -11.89 -19.39 3.52
C VAL A 112 -12.32 -18.95 2.12
N SER A 113 -13.16 -17.92 2.05
CA SER A 113 -13.57 -17.35 0.76
C SER A 113 -12.39 -16.67 0.05
N CYS A 114 -12.43 -16.64 -1.27
CA CYS A 114 -11.36 -16.01 -2.06
C CYS A 114 -11.28 -14.50 -1.85
N GLU A 115 -12.39 -13.84 -1.53
CA GLU A 115 -12.43 -12.44 -1.10
C GLU A 115 -11.62 -12.21 0.18
N ARG A 116 -11.73 -13.10 1.18
CA ARG A 116 -10.94 -13.02 2.41
C ARG A 116 -9.46 -13.26 2.13
N LEU A 117 -9.10 -14.21 1.27
CA LEU A 117 -7.71 -14.45 0.88
C LEU A 117 -7.11 -13.25 0.15
N PHE A 118 -7.88 -12.60 -0.72
CA PHE A 118 -7.47 -11.35 -1.38
C PHE A 118 -7.32 -10.22 -0.36
N ALA A 119 -8.19 -10.14 0.64
CA ALA A 119 -8.10 -9.17 1.73
C ALA A 119 -6.81 -9.34 2.54
N MET A 120 -6.41 -10.58 2.84
CA MET A 120 -5.14 -10.86 3.51
C MET A 120 -3.94 -10.31 2.73
N MET A 121 -3.94 -10.49 1.40
CA MET A 121 -2.89 -9.87 0.58
C MET A 121 -2.95 -8.33 0.61
N LEU A 122 -4.14 -7.72 0.65
CA LEU A 122 -4.27 -6.27 0.84
C LEU A 122 -3.78 -5.82 2.22
N VAL A 123 -3.99 -6.61 3.27
CA VAL A 123 -3.46 -6.36 4.62
C VAL A 123 -1.92 -6.38 4.62
N GLU A 124 -1.30 -7.36 3.98
CA GLU A 124 0.17 -7.40 3.82
C GLU A 124 0.69 -6.17 3.06
N MET A 125 0.07 -5.83 1.92
CA MET A 125 0.50 -4.66 1.14
C MET A 125 0.24 -3.33 1.88
N LYS A 126 -0.82 -3.26 2.68
CA LYS A 126 -1.11 -2.12 3.57
C LYS A 126 -0.05 -2.01 4.66
N ALA A 127 0.35 -3.13 5.28
CA ALA A 127 1.42 -3.14 6.29
C ALA A 127 2.75 -2.63 5.73
N VAL A 128 3.11 -3.02 4.49
CA VAL A 128 4.27 -2.45 3.77
C VAL A 128 4.14 -0.94 3.63
N ALA A 129 2.96 -0.44 3.26
CA ALA A 129 2.73 1.00 3.12
C ALA A 129 2.76 1.77 4.45
N GLU A 130 2.21 1.20 5.52
CA GLU A 130 2.20 1.81 6.85
C GLU A 130 3.59 1.83 7.48
N ALA A 131 4.38 0.78 7.29
CA ALA A 131 5.76 0.71 7.76
C ALA A 131 6.65 1.80 7.12
N ASP A 132 6.50 2.03 5.81
CA ASP A 132 7.26 3.06 5.08
C ASP A 132 6.73 4.49 5.31
N GLN A 133 5.42 4.64 5.55
CA GLN A 133 4.80 5.95 5.78
C GLN A 133 4.91 6.41 7.24
N GLY A 134 4.98 5.49 8.20
CA GLY A 134 4.93 5.77 9.65
C GLY A 134 3.55 6.19 10.15
N SER A 135 2.50 6.09 9.32
CA SER A 135 1.11 6.42 9.68
C SER A 135 0.13 5.53 8.92
N ALA A 136 -1.10 5.41 9.44
CA ALA A 136 -2.15 4.58 8.83
C ALA A 136 -2.43 4.93 7.36
N VAL A 137 -2.71 3.90 6.56
CA VAL A 137 -3.13 4.01 5.15
C VAL A 137 -4.60 3.65 5.01
N THR A 138 -5.39 4.58 4.47
CA THR A 138 -6.85 4.46 4.42
C THR A 138 -7.40 4.41 3.00
N ASP A 139 -7.08 5.40 2.17
CA ASP A 139 -7.65 5.52 0.82
C ASP A 139 -6.78 4.80 -0.22
N CYS A 140 -7.43 4.08 -1.13
CA CYS A 140 -6.71 3.37 -2.18
C CYS A 140 -7.45 3.25 -3.51
N VAL A 141 -6.67 2.95 -4.54
CA VAL A 141 -7.13 2.44 -5.84
C VAL A 141 -6.48 1.08 -6.07
N ILE A 142 -7.28 0.11 -6.51
CA ILE A 142 -6.84 -1.28 -6.70
C ILE A 142 -6.96 -1.65 -8.18
N ALA A 143 -5.89 -2.22 -8.75
CA ALA A 143 -5.86 -2.67 -10.13
C ALA A 143 -6.49 -4.05 -10.32
N VAL A 144 -7.31 -4.19 -11.37
CA VAL A 144 -7.89 -5.47 -11.81
C VAL A 144 -7.77 -5.65 -13.33
N PRO A 145 -7.84 -6.89 -13.83
CA PRO A 145 -7.91 -7.15 -15.26
C PRO A 145 -9.13 -6.47 -15.90
N CYS A 146 -8.99 -5.99 -17.14
CA CYS A 146 -10.08 -5.28 -17.83
C CYS A 146 -11.31 -6.17 -18.05
N TYR A 147 -11.12 -7.49 -18.13
CA TYR A 147 -12.15 -8.49 -18.34
C TYR A 147 -12.82 -9.01 -17.07
N PHE A 148 -12.47 -8.49 -15.89
CA PHE A 148 -13.20 -8.81 -14.67
C PHE A 148 -14.66 -8.37 -14.79
N SER A 149 -15.57 -9.30 -14.48
CA SER A 149 -17.00 -9.07 -14.37
C SER A 149 -17.36 -8.19 -13.17
N ASP A 150 -18.61 -7.74 -13.12
CA ASP A 150 -19.15 -6.94 -12.01
C ASP A 150 -19.05 -7.71 -10.67
N GLU A 151 -19.28 -9.03 -10.66
CA GLU A 151 -19.10 -9.88 -9.47
C GLU A 151 -17.63 -9.91 -8.99
N GLU A 152 -16.68 -10.03 -9.90
CA GLU A 152 -15.24 -10.07 -9.60
C GLU A 152 -14.71 -8.70 -9.12
N ARG A 153 -15.16 -7.60 -9.72
CA ARG A 153 -14.81 -6.23 -9.29
C ARG A 153 -15.36 -5.94 -7.90
N ALA A 154 -16.59 -6.35 -7.65
CA ALA A 154 -17.19 -6.17 -6.35
C ALA A 154 -16.53 -7.02 -5.25
N ALA A 155 -16.10 -8.24 -5.57
CA ALA A 155 -15.33 -9.09 -4.67
C ALA A 155 -14.02 -8.43 -4.22
N VAL A 156 -13.33 -7.70 -5.12
CA VAL A 156 -12.12 -6.92 -4.78
C VAL A 156 -12.44 -5.72 -3.89
N GLN A 157 -13.56 -5.04 -4.12
CA GLN A 157 -14.03 -3.97 -3.22
C GLN A 157 -14.41 -4.50 -1.83
N ASP A 158 -14.98 -5.71 -1.74
CA ASP A 158 -15.25 -6.37 -0.45
C ASP A 158 -13.96 -6.75 0.26
N ALA A 159 -12.99 -7.29 -0.46
CA ALA A 159 -11.66 -7.55 0.07
C ALA A 159 -10.99 -6.28 0.63
N ALA A 160 -11.15 -5.14 -0.04
CA ALA A 160 -10.64 -3.86 0.44
C ALA A 160 -11.30 -3.44 1.76
N LYS A 161 -12.63 -3.58 1.88
CA LYS A 161 -13.34 -3.31 3.14
C LYS A 161 -12.85 -4.21 4.27
N ILE A 162 -12.69 -5.51 4.01
CA ILE A 162 -12.17 -6.47 5.00
C ILE A 162 -10.76 -6.08 5.46
N ALA A 163 -9.91 -5.59 4.56
CA ALA A 163 -8.56 -5.11 4.87
C ALA A 163 -8.53 -3.74 5.59
N GLY A 164 -9.69 -3.13 5.86
CA GLY A 164 -9.79 -1.80 6.45
C GLY A 164 -9.24 -0.71 5.52
N LEU A 165 -9.51 -0.83 4.22
CA LEU A 165 -9.18 0.14 3.19
C LEU A 165 -10.45 0.71 2.56
N HIS A 166 -10.45 2.02 2.32
CA HIS A 166 -11.48 2.70 1.54
C HIS A 166 -11.06 2.71 0.07
N CYS A 167 -11.62 1.79 -0.71
CA CYS A 167 -11.34 1.68 -2.14
C CYS A 167 -12.12 2.75 -2.92
N LEU A 168 -11.42 3.82 -3.33
CA LEU A 168 -11.99 4.93 -4.10
C LEU A 168 -12.37 4.47 -5.52
N ARG A 169 -11.59 3.55 -6.10
CA ARG A 169 -11.85 2.99 -7.43
C ARG A 169 -11.17 1.64 -7.59
N VAL A 170 -11.88 0.72 -8.25
CA VAL A 170 -11.27 -0.44 -8.90
C VAL A 170 -10.95 -0.06 -10.35
N MET A 171 -9.68 -0.11 -10.73
CA MET A 171 -9.16 0.44 -11.98
C MET A 171 -8.62 -0.69 -12.87
N ASN A 172 -8.78 -0.57 -14.18
CA ASN A 172 -8.18 -1.52 -15.11
C ASN A 172 -6.64 -1.39 -15.13
N GLU A 173 -5.93 -2.51 -15.10
CA GLU A 173 -4.46 -2.58 -15.05
C GLU A 173 -3.79 -1.77 -16.18
N ASN A 174 -4.20 -2.00 -17.43
CA ASN A 174 -3.64 -1.27 -18.58
C ASN A 174 -3.97 0.23 -18.56
N THR A 175 -5.10 0.62 -17.97
CA THR A 175 -5.46 2.04 -17.82
C THR A 175 -4.59 2.71 -16.76
N ALA A 176 -4.25 1.98 -15.68
CA ALA A 176 -3.28 2.44 -14.70
C ALA A 176 -1.88 2.61 -15.33
N THR A 177 -1.44 1.62 -16.11
CA THR A 177 -0.20 1.69 -16.91
C THR A 177 -0.21 2.89 -17.86
N ALA A 178 -1.31 3.11 -18.59
CA ALA A 178 -1.47 4.25 -19.48
C ALA A 178 -1.43 5.60 -18.76
N LEU A 179 -2.02 5.70 -17.56
CA LEU A 179 -1.94 6.90 -16.74
C LEU A 179 -0.50 7.17 -16.26
N SER A 180 0.20 6.12 -15.80
CA SER A 180 1.62 6.22 -15.43
C SER A 180 2.53 6.58 -16.60
N TYR A 181 2.10 6.35 -17.84
CA TYR A 181 2.80 6.82 -19.04
C TYR A 181 2.45 8.27 -19.36
N GLY A 182 1.17 8.57 -19.53
CA GLY A 182 0.69 9.83 -20.09
C GLY A 182 0.94 11.04 -19.20
N ILE A 183 0.86 10.91 -17.87
CA ILE A 183 0.94 12.07 -16.99
C ILE A 183 2.34 12.72 -16.98
N TYR A 184 3.38 11.89 -17.15
CA TYR A 184 4.79 12.31 -17.16
C TYR A 184 5.31 12.68 -18.55
N LYS A 185 4.57 12.30 -19.60
CA LYS A 185 4.91 12.67 -20.98
C LYS A 185 4.70 14.17 -21.21
N THR A 186 5.76 14.86 -21.63
CA THR A 186 5.77 16.31 -21.84
C THR A 186 5.53 16.70 -23.30
N ASP A 187 5.71 15.76 -24.21
CA ASP A 187 5.64 15.89 -25.67
C ASP A 187 4.30 15.41 -26.25
N LEU A 188 3.24 15.31 -25.43
CA LEU A 188 1.92 14.92 -25.92
C LEU A 188 1.31 16.01 -26.82
N PRO A 189 0.70 15.65 -27.95
CA PRO A 189 0.14 16.60 -28.90
C PRO A 189 -1.09 17.33 -28.35
N GLU A 190 -1.32 18.58 -28.80
CA GLU A 190 -2.50 19.37 -28.46
C GLU A 190 -3.68 19.07 -29.40
N ASP A 191 -3.44 19.05 -30.72
CA ASP A 191 -4.50 18.95 -31.72
C ASP A 191 -4.94 17.50 -32.01
N ALA A 192 -4.03 16.67 -32.54
CA ALA A 192 -4.31 15.31 -32.97
C ALA A 192 -3.82 14.29 -31.91
N PRO A 193 -4.65 13.30 -31.51
CA PRO A 193 -4.22 12.34 -30.49
C PRO A 193 -3.08 11.46 -30.97
N ALA A 194 -2.10 11.21 -30.10
CA ALA A 194 -1.11 10.16 -30.29
C ALA A 194 -1.70 8.83 -29.82
N HIS A 195 -1.70 7.81 -30.68
CA HIS A 195 -2.22 6.49 -30.34
C HIS A 195 -1.11 5.57 -29.85
N VAL A 196 -1.24 5.06 -28.63
CA VAL A 196 -0.27 4.15 -28.00
C VAL A 196 -0.99 2.86 -27.60
N VAL A 197 -0.39 1.72 -27.90
CA VAL A 197 -0.90 0.41 -27.49
C VAL A 197 -0.14 -0.05 -26.26
N PHE A 198 -0.84 -0.36 -25.18
CA PHE A 198 -0.24 -0.97 -24.00
C PHE A 198 -0.55 -2.46 -23.99
N VAL A 199 0.49 -3.28 -23.89
CA VAL A 199 0.41 -4.73 -23.80
C VAL A 199 0.93 -5.15 -22.43
N ASP A 200 0.06 -5.65 -21.56
CA ASP A 200 0.46 -6.35 -20.34
C ASP A 200 0.42 -7.85 -20.58
N PHE A 201 1.61 -8.47 -20.61
CA PHE A 201 1.75 -9.90 -20.75
C PHE A 201 2.30 -10.49 -19.45
N GLY A 202 1.39 -10.90 -18.58
CA GLY A 202 1.66 -11.29 -17.20
C GLY A 202 1.78 -12.79 -16.96
N HIS A 203 1.51 -13.22 -15.73
CA HIS A 203 1.61 -14.62 -15.31
C HIS A 203 0.49 -15.50 -15.86
N ASN A 204 -0.76 -15.04 -15.87
CA ASN A 204 -1.92 -15.86 -16.25
C ASN A 204 -2.68 -15.35 -17.49
N SER A 205 -2.36 -14.14 -17.97
CA SER A 205 -3.09 -13.53 -19.07
C SER A 205 -2.23 -12.55 -19.85
N ILE A 206 -2.72 -12.24 -21.05
CA ILE A 206 -2.31 -11.09 -21.83
C ILE A 206 -3.49 -10.13 -21.98
N GLN A 207 -3.24 -8.84 -21.81
CA GLN A 207 -4.23 -7.78 -21.92
C GLN A 207 -3.67 -6.65 -22.76
N VAL A 208 -4.47 -6.12 -23.67
CA VAL A 208 -4.06 -5.08 -24.60
C VAL A 208 -5.08 -3.96 -24.58
N SER A 209 -4.61 -2.73 -24.40
CA SER A 209 -5.44 -1.53 -24.51
C SER A 209 -4.86 -0.58 -25.55
N VAL A 210 -5.70 -0.08 -26.44
CA VAL A 210 -5.33 1.00 -27.37
C VAL A 210 -5.79 2.32 -26.78
N VAL A 211 -4.88 3.28 -26.65
CA VAL A 211 -5.13 4.53 -25.92
C VAL A 211 -4.78 5.73 -26.80
N ALA A 212 -5.69 6.69 -26.86
CA ALA A 212 -5.45 8.01 -27.44
C ALA A 212 -4.98 8.99 -26.37
N PHE A 213 -3.82 9.61 -26.58
CA PHE A 213 -3.28 10.65 -25.71
C PHE A 213 -3.33 12.02 -26.38
N GLN A 214 -3.74 13.02 -25.60
CA GLN A 214 -3.59 14.43 -25.90
C GLN A 214 -3.05 15.14 -24.64
N LYS A 215 -2.59 16.37 -24.78
CA LYS A 215 -2.09 17.15 -23.63
C LYS A 215 -3.15 17.20 -22.51
N GLY A 216 -2.81 16.63 -21.36
CA GLY A 216 -3.68 16.62 -20.18
C GLY A 216 -4.82 15.60 -20.23
N GLN A 217 -4.86 14.66 -21.19
CA GLN A 217 -5.86 13.60 -21.17
C GLN A 217 -5.43 12.31 -21.85
N LEU A 218 -5.99 11.20 -21.36
CA LEU A 218 -5.98 9.91 -22.03
C LEU A 218 -7.42 9.43 -22.22
N ARG A 219 -7.65 8.74 -23.33
CA ARG A 219 -8.88 8.02 -23.61
C ARG A 219 -8.56 6.63 -24.11
N VAL A 220 -9.05 5.63 -23.40
CA VAL A 220 -8.98 4.25 -23.88
C VAL A 220 -9.98 4.07 -25.02
N LEU A 221 -9.53 3.46 -26.12
CA LEU A 221 -10.31 3.23 -27.35
C LEU A 221 -10.82 1.80 -27.45
N SER A 222 -10.06 0.83 -26.96
CA SER A 222 -10.42 -0.59 -27.03
C SER A 222 -9.64 -1.41 -26.01
N HIS A 223 -10.22 -2.56 -25.66
CA HIS A 223 -9.59 -3.61 -24.88
C HIS A 223 -9.66 -4.95 -25.60
N ALA A 224 -8.56 -5.69 -25.60
CA ALA A 224 -8.54 -7.11 -25.94
C ALA A 224 -7.75 -7.87 -24.87
N TRP A 225 -8.02 -9.16 -24.74
CA TRP A 225 -7.36 -10.00 -23.74
C TRP A 225 -7.41 -11.47 -24.13
N ASP A 226 -6.55 -12.26 -23.52
CA ASP A 226 -6.65 -13.70 -23.46
C ASP A 226 -6.32 -14.13 -22.03
N SER A 227 -7.35 -14.59 -21.31
CA SER A 227 -7.26 -14.98 -19.90
C SER A 227 -6.68 -16.38 -19.70
N GLY A 228 -6.42 -17.15 -20.76
CA GLY A 228 -5.75 -18.45 -20.70
C GLY A 228 -4.45 -18.46 -21.50
N CYS A 229 -3.75 -17.32 -21.50
CA CYS A 229 -2.47 -17.13 -22.19
C CYS A 229 -1.58 -16.20 -21.37
N GLY A 230 -0.84 -16.77 -20.42
CA GLY A 230 0.16 -16.08 -19.61
C GLY A 230 1.39 -16.95 -19.39
N GLY A 231 2.37 -16.41 -18.67
CA GLY A 231 3.61 -17.12 -18.32
C GLY A 231 3.41 -18.53 -17.77
N ARG A 232 2.35 -18.80 -17.00
CA ARG A 232 1.99 -20.10 -16.44
C ARG A 232 1.66 -21.13 -17.52
N ASP A 233 0.98 -20.72 -18.59
CA ASP A 233 0.64 -21.61 -19.71
C ASP A 233 1.89 -21.99 -20.51
N PHE A 234 2.85 -21.05 -20.64
CA PHE A 234 4.17 -21.35 -21.20
C PHE A 234 5.00 -22.26 -20.27
N ASP A 235 4.89 -22.09 -18.96
CA ASP A 235 5.50 -23.01 -17.99
C ASP A 235 4.90 -24.42 -18.13
N ALA A 236 3.60 -24.54 -18.38
CA ALA A 236 2.95 -25.84 -18.61
C ALA A 236 3.51 -26.56 -19.84
N VAL A 237 3.81 -25.85 -20.95
CA VAL A 237 4.44 -26.45 -22.14
C VAL A 237 5.80 -27.10 -21.80
N LEU A 238 6.65 -26.37 -21.06
CA LEU A 238 7.95 -26.89 -20.62
C LEU A 238 7.81 -28.01 -19.59
N PHE A 239 6.87 -27.88 -18.66
CA PHE A 239 6.56 -28.91 -17.68
C PHE A 239 6.14 -30.22 -18.34
N ASP A 240 5.27 -30.15 -19.35
CA ASP A 240 4.77 -31.30 -20.10
C ASP A 240 5.90 -32.00 -20.86
N HIS A 241 6.75 -31.22 -21.52
CA HIS A 241 7.94 -31.71 -22.22
C HIS A 241 8.89 -32.45 -21.27
N LEU A 242 9.23 -31.84 -20.14
CA LEU A 242 10.16 -32.43 -19.16
C LEU A 242 9.53 -33.63 -18.43
N CYS A 243 8.22 -33.63 -18.18
CA CYS A 243 7.54 -34.81 -17.64
C CYS A 243 7.66 -36.00 -18.59
N ALA A 244 7.47 -35.78 -19.89
CA ALA A 244 7.63 -36.83 -20.90
C ALA A 244 9.08 -37.34 -20.95
N GLU A 245 10.05 -36.42 -20.98
CA GLU A 245 11.47 -36.77 -20.95
C GLU A 245 11.84 -37.57 -19.70
N PHE A 246 11.40 -37.15 -18.52
CA PHE A 246 11.75 -37.82 -17.26
C PHE A 246 11.06 -39.16 -17.08
N LYS A 247 9.86 -39.32 -17.62
CA LYS A 247 9.18 -40.61 -17.71
C LYS A 247 9.95 -41.59 -18.59
N GLU A 248 10.54 -41.12 -19.69
CA GLU A 248 11.36 -41.95 -20.56
C GLU A 248 12.74 -42.24 -19.99
N LYS A 249 13.47 -41.20 -19.56
CA LYS A 249 14.89 -41.25 -19.15
C LYS A 249 15.10 -41.81 -17.74
N TYR A 250 14.30 -41.35 -16.77
CA TYR A 250 14.45 -41.70 -15.36
C TYR A 250 13.39 -42.67 -14.85
N LYS A 251 12.40 -43.02 -15.68
CA LYS A 251 11.28 -43.91 -15.34
C LYS A 251 10.48 -43.42 -14.12
N ILE A 252 10.29 -42.11 -14.00
CA ILE A 252 9.48 -41.48 -12.95
C ILE A 252 8.26 -40.77 -13.57
N ASP A 253 7.11 -40.85 -12.92
CA ASP A 253 5.92 -40.11 -13.33
C ASP A 253 5.69 -38.92 -12.40
N VAL A 254 6.29 -37.79 -12.74
CA VAL A 254 6.27 -36.57 -11.91
C VAL A 254 4.83 -36.09 -11.62
N ARG A 255 3.88 -36.32 -12.54
CA ARG A 255 2.48 -35.89 -12.36
C ARG A 255 1.76 -36.66 -11.26
N SER A 256 2.19 -37.89 -10.99
CA SER A 256 1.60 -38.72 -9.94
C SER A 256 1.92 -38.20 -8.52
N ASN A 257 2.95 -37.36 -8.37
CA ASN A 257 3.38 -36.83 -7.09
C ASN A 257 3.30 -35.30 -7.07
N ARG A 258 2.34 -34.76 -6.30
CA ARG A 258 2.10 -33.30 -6.20
C ARG A 258 3.35 -32.51 -5.77
N ARG A 259 4.18 -33.07 -4.87
CA ARG A 259 5.41 -32.41 -4.41
C ARG A 259 6.46 -32.37 -5.52
N ALA A 260 6.65 -33.47 -6.24
CA ALA A 260 7.56 -33.51 -7.38
C ALA A 260 7.09 -32.56 -8.49
N ALA A 261 5.79 -32.57 -8.80
CA ALA A 261 5.20 -31.67 -9.79
C ALA A 261 5.42 -30.19 -9.43
N LEU A 262 5.18 -29.79 -8.17
CA LEU A 262 5.42 -28.42 -7.73
C LEU A 262 6.89 -28.01 -7.84
N ARG A 263 7.82 -28.88 -7.40
CA ARG A 263 9.27 -28.62 -7.50
C ARG A 263 9.71 -28.46 -8.95
N LEU A 264 9.18 -29.29 -9.86
CA LEU A 264 9.47 -29.17 -11.29
C LEU A 264 8.88 -27.87 -11.86
N ARG A 265 7.65 -27.49 -11.52
CA ARG A 265 7.05 -26.22 -11.99
C ARG A 265 7.88 -25.00 -11.56
N ILE A 266 8.36 -24.95 -10.31
CA ILE A 266 9.24 -23.88 -9.82
C ILE A 266 10.54 -23.83 -10.61
N ALA A 267 11.14 -24.99 -10.91
CA ALA A 267 12.36 -25.06 -11.71
C ALA A 267 12.13 -24.66 -13.18
N VAL A 268 10.97 -25.02 -13.74
CA VAL A 268 10.56 -24.66 -15.11
C VAL A 268 10.36 -23.16 -15.26
N GLU A 269 9.75 -22.49 -14.29
CA GLU A 269 9.58 -21.03 -14.33
C GLU A 269 10.95 -20.32 -14.39
N LYS A 270 11.92 -20.80 -13.60
CA LYS A 270 13.31 -20.32 -13.64
C LYS A 270 13.96 -20.62 -14.99
N LEU A 271 13.79 -21.83 -15.52
CA LEU A 271 14.30 -22.24 -16.82
C LEU A 271 13.78 -21.31 -17.93
N LYS A 272 12.47 -21.05 -17.99
CA LYS A 272 11.84 -20.12 -18.95
C LYS A 272 12.44 -18.72 -18.87
N LYS A 273 12.66 -18.20 -17.65
CA LYS A 273 13.30 -16.89 -17.44
C LYS A 273 14.73 -16.86 -18.00
N VAL A 274 15.51 -17.92 -17.78
CA VAL A 274 16.88 -18.05 -18.33
C VAL A 274 16.85 -18.13 -19.85
N LEU A 275 15.90 -18.87 -20.44
CA LEU A 275 15.73 -19.00 -21.89
C LEU A 275 15.35 -17.68 -22.58
N SER A 276 14.72 -16.74 -21.87
CA SER A 276 14.49 -15.38 -22.40
C SER A 276 15.79 -14.61 -22.66
N SER A 277 16.89 -14.95 -21.96
CA SER A 277 18.20 -14.30 -22.11
C SER A 277 19.20 -15.16 -22.89
N ASN A 278 19.21 -16.47 -22.65
CA ASN A 278 20.14 -17.42 -23.24
C ASN A 278 19.46 -18.33 -24.27
N ALA A 279 20.20 -18.77 -25.29
CA ALA A 279 19.66 -19.67 -26.32
C ALA A 279 19.49 -21.11 -25.82
N VAL A 280 20.19 -21.51 -24.77
CA VAL A 280 20.15 -22.84 -24.16
C VAL A 280 20.26 -22.67 -22.65
N ALA A 281 19.57 -23.52 -21.89
CA ALA A 281 19.61 -23.50 -20.43
C ALA A 281 19.52 -24.92 -19.84
N PRO A 282 20.37 -25.27 -18.86
CA PRO A 282 20.27 -26.53 -18.14
C PRO A 282 19.16 -26.46 -17.07
N ILE A 283 18.58 -27.61 -16.75
CA ILE A 283 17.71 -27.79 -15.59
C ILE A 283 18.14 -29.04 -14.84
N GLY A 284 18.38 -28.88 -13.54
CA GLY A 284 18.75 -29.97 -12.64
C GLY A 284 17.95 -29.88 -11.35
N ILE A 285 17.38 -31.01 -10.90
CA ILE A 285 16.65 -31.09 -9.63
C ILE A 285 17.09 -32.37 -8.90
N GLU A 286 17.65 -32.19 -7.72
CA GLU A 286 18.08 -33.28 -6.85
C GLU A 286 16.89 -33.96 -6.17
N CYS A 287 16.95 -35.29 -6.05
CA CYS A 287 15.93 -36.13 -5.42
C CYS A 287 14.52 -35.71 -5.81
N LEU A 288 14.23 -35.55 -7.10
CA LEU A 288 12.92 -35.05 -7.55
C LEU A 288 11.80 -36.03 -7.14
N MET A 289 12.03 -37.32 -7.36
CA MET A 289 11.13 -38.42 -7.04
C MET A 289 11.93 -39.73 -6.96
N ASP A 290 11.55 -40.62 -6.05
CA ASP A 290 12.20 -41.94 -5.84
C ASP A 290 13.73 -41.87 -5.68
N ASP A 291 14.23 -40.86 -4.95
CA ASP A 291 15.66 -40.56 -4.74
C ASP A 291 16.48 -40.40 -6.03
N LYS A 292 15.83 -40.08 -7.14
CA LYS A 292 16.48 -39.83 -8.43
C LYS A 292 16.70 -38.34 -8.65
N ASP A 293 17.94 -38.00 -8.96
CA ASP A 293 18.31 -36.72 -9.52
C ASP A 293 17.92 -36.67 -10.99
N VAL A 294 17.34 -35.56 -11.43
CA VAL A 294 17.02 -35.33 -12.83
C VAL A 294 17.85 -34.19 -13.39
N GLN A 295 18.34 -34.38 -14.60
CA GLN A 295 19.02 -33.37 -15.40
C GLN A 295 18.55 -33.41 -16.85
N SER A 296 18.32 -32.22 -17.42
CA SER A 296 18.03 -31.98 -18.83
C SER A 296 18.64 -30.64 -19.29
N THR A 297 18.61 -30.39 -20.58
CA THR A 297 19.02 -29.12 -21.19
C THR A 297 18.01 -28.79 -22.28
N VAL A 298 17.42 -27.60 -22.20
CA VAL A 298 16.39 -27.14 -23.13
C VAL A 298 16.95 -25.97 -23.94
N SER A 299 16.69 -25.97 -25.25
CA SER A 299 17.00 -24.83 -26.11
C SER A 299 15.80 -23.89 -26.24
N ARG A 300 16.05 -22.60 -26.48
CA ARG A 300 15.02 -21.60 -26.78
C ARG A 300 14.25 -22.00 -28.03
N GLU A 301 14.93 -22.50 -29.06
CA GLU A 301 14.29 -22.95 -30.30
C GLU A 301 13.27 -24.07 -30.03
N THR A 302 13.64 -25.07 -29.23
CA THR A 302 12.73 -26.14 -28.81
C THR A 302 11.53 -25.58 -28.05
N PHE A 303 11.77 -24.71 -27.06
CA PHE A 303 10.70 -24.10 -26.27
C PHE A 303 9.74 -23.27 -27.14
N GLU A 304 10.27 -22.38 -27.98
CA GLU A 304 9.47 -21.51 -28.85
C GLU A 304 8.70 -22.32 -29.91
N GLY A 305 9.27 -23.42 -30.41
CA GLY A 305 8.58 -24.36 -31.29
C GLY A 305 7.40 -25.03 -30.60
N LEU A 306 7.59 -25.55 -29.38
CA LEU A 306 6.52 -26.18 -28.60
C LEU A 306 5.42 -25.17 -28.19
N ALA A 307 5.79 -23.92 -27.92
CA ALA A 307 4.88 -22.88 -27.48
C ALA A 307 4.27 -22.04 -28.62
N GLN A 308 4.49 -22.40 -29.88
CA GLN A 308 4.02 -21.65 -31.05
C GLN A 308 2.51 -21.33 -31.02
N PRO A 309 1.60 -22.25 -30.66
CA PRO A 309 0.16 -21.95 -30.62
C PRO A 309 -0.20 -20.87 -29.59
N LEU A 310 0.46 -20.88 -28.42
CA LEU A 310 0.28 -19.85 -27.40
C LEU A 310 0.85 -18.51 -27.87
N MET A 311 2.00 -18.54 -28.55
CA MET A 311 2.62 -17.34 -29.09
C MET A 311 1.75 -16.65 -30.14
N GLN A 312 1.11 -17.42 -31.02
CA GLN A 312 0.16 -16.91 -32.02
C GLN A 312 -1.06 -16.26 -31.36
N ARG A 313 -1.62 -16.87 -30.30
CA ARG A 313 -2.71 -16.30 -29.51
C ARG A 313 -2.32 -14.98 -28.83
N ALA A 314 -1.11 -14.90 -28.30
CA ALA A 314 -0.61 -13.67 -27.68
C ALA A 314 -0.51 -12.52 -28.70
N VAL A 315 0.10 -12.77 -29.87
CA VAL A 315 0.24 -11.75 -30.94
C VAL A 315 -1.12 -11.39 -31.56
N SER A 316 -2.02 -12.36 -31.75
CA SER A 316 -3.35 -12.09 -32.29
C SER A 316 -4.20 -11.23 -31.35
N THR A 317 -3.98 -11.34 -30.02
CA THR A 317 -4.63 -10.45 -29.04
C THR A 317 -4.23 -8.99 -29.25
N VAL A 318 -2.96 -8.73 -29.59
CA VAL A 318 -2.50 -7.37 -29.94
C VAL A 318 -3.16 -6.88 -31.24
N ALA A 319 -3.20 -7.72 -32.27
CA ALA A 319 -3.84 -7.38 -33.54
C ALA A 319 -5.33 -7.06 -33.36
N ARG A 320 -6.04 -7.88 -32.57
CA ARG A 320 -7.46 -7.71 -32.27
C ARG A 320 -7.74 -6.38 -31.55
N ALA A 321 -6.90 -5.99 -30.59
CA ALA A 321 -7.07 -4.70 -29.90
C ALA A 321 -7.00 -3.51 -30.87
N ILE A 322 -6.03 -3.54 -31.80
CA ILE A 322 -5.85 -2.51 -32.81
C ILE A 322 -7.07 -2.49 -33.76
N GLU A 323 -7.49 -3.65 -34.25
CA GLU A 323 -8.69 -3.77 -35.09
C GLU A 323 -9.95 -3.22 -34.41
N GLU A 324 -10.20 -3.63 -33.16
CA GLU A 324 -11.37 -3.19 -32.38
C GLU A 324 -11.33 -1.69 -32.03
N SER A 325 -10.17 -1.03 -32.11
CA SER A 325 -10.05 0.43 -31.94
C SER A 325 -10.47 1.21 -33.19
N GLY A 326 -10.62 0.54 -34.33
CA GLY A 326 -10.88 1.16 -35.63
C GLY A 326 -9.65 1.83 -36.25
N LEU A 327 -8.46 1.65 -35.67
CA LEU A 327 -7.20 2.18 -36.18
C LEU A 327 -6.46 1.13 -37.02
N LYS A 328 -5.66 1.63 -37.96
CA LYS A 328 -4.66 0.84 -38.68
C LYS A 328 -3.33 0.87 -37.94
N THR A 329 -2.48 -0.12 -38.20
CA THR A 329 -1.16 -0.25 -37.55
C THR A 329 -0.22 0.93 -37.82
N ASP A 330 -0.34 1.59 -38.98
CA ASP A 330 0.42 2.78 -39.35
C ASP A 330 0.01 4.05 -38.57
N GLN A 331 -1.19 4.06 -37.98
CA GLN A 331 -1.68 5.12 -37.09
C GLN A 331 -1.20 4.96 -35.65
N ILE A 332 -0.56 3.84 -35.30
CA ILE A 332 -0.04 3.59 -33.96
C ILE A 332 1.34 4.23 -33.80
N ALA A 333 1.44 5.18 -32.88
CA ALA A 333 2.67 5.90 -32.58
C ALA A 333 3.71 5.00 -31.91
N SER A 334 3.29 4.15 -30.97
CA SER A 334 4.14 3.17 -30.27
C SER A 334 3.32 2.02 -29.67
N ILE A 335 3.98 0.88 -29.48
CA ILE A 335 3.46 -0.25 -28.69
C ILE A 335 4.37 -0.40 -27.47
N GLU A 336 3.87 -0.15 -26.27
CA GLU A 336 4.59 -0.30 -25.00
C GLU A 336 4.24 -1.65 -24.36
N VAL A 337 5.25 -2.46 -24.07
CA VAL A 337 5.07 -3.79 -23.46
C VAL A 337 5.48 -3.79 -21.98
N VAL A 338 4.61 -4.36 -21.15
CA VAL A 338 4.81 -4.57 -19.71
C VAL A 338 4.45 -6.02 -19.34
N GLY A 339 4.60 -6.39 -18.06
CA GLY A 339 4.43 -7.77 -17.60
C GLY A 339 5.63 -8.67 -17.89
N GLY A 340 5.84 -9.70 -17.06
CA GLY A 340 7.03 -10.54 -17.09
C GLY A 340 7.18 -11.39 -18.37
N SER A 341 6.07 -11.81 -18.98
CA SER A 341 6.05 -12.71 -20.13
C SER A 341 6.34 -11.98 -21.45
N SER A 342 6.19 -10.64 -21.48
CA SER A 342 6.59 -9.80 -22.63
C SER A 342 8.09 -9.85 -22.95
N ARG A 343 8.90 -10.41 -22.03
CA ARG A 343 10.35 -10.56 -22.20
C ARG A 343 10.75 -11.68 -23.15
N MET A 344 9.83 -12.59 -23.49
CA MET A 344 10.11 -13.69 -24.41
C MET A 344 10.46 -13.16 -25.83
N PRO A 345 11.61 -13.53 -26.40
CA PRO A 345 12.05 -13.04 -27.71
C PRO A 345 11.09 -13.32 -28.87
N ALA A 346 10.50 -14.52 -28.94
CA ALA A 346 9.50 -14.84 -29.96
C ALA A 346 8.26 -13.94 -29.89
N PHE A 347 7.83 -13.49 -28.71
CA PHE A 347 6.70 -12.56 -28.57
C PHE A 347 7.03 -11.20 -29.20
N LEU A 348 8.18 -10.62 -28.85
CA LEU A 348 8.63 -9.34 -29.39
C LEU A 348 8.82 -9.41 -30.90
N THR A 349 9.32 -10.54 -31.40
CA THR A 349 9.47 -10.78 -32.84
C THR A 349 8.10 -10.80 -33.53
N GLY A 350 7.11 -11.47 -32.95
CA GLY A 350 5.73 -11.47 -33.47
C GLY A 350 5.09 -10.08 -33.45
N VAL A 351 5.27 -9.32 -32.37
CA VAL A 351 4.81 -7.92 -32.29
C VAL A 351 5.50 -7.05 -33.34
N LYS A 352 6.82 -7.21 -33.55
CA LYS A 352 7.57 -6.49 -34.59
C LYS A 352 7.07 -6.82 -35.99
N GLN A 353 6.73 -8.08 -36.26
CA GLN A 353 6.15 -8.50 -37.54
C GLN A 353 4.77 -7.87 -37.78
N LEU A 354 3.94 -7.77 -36.73
CA LEU A 354 2.63 -7.13 -36.78
C LEU A 354 2.72 -5.60 -36.94
N TYR A 355 3.59 -4.96 -36.16
CA TYR A 355 3.70 -3.49 -36.05
C TYR A 355 4.63 -2.87 -37.09
N GLY A 356 5.60 -3.63 -37.59
CA GLY A 356 6.67 -3.14 -38.47
C GLY A 356 7.78 -2.37 -37.75
N ARG A 357 7.67 -2.15 -36.44
CA ARG A 357 8.69 -1.49 -35.60
C ARG A 357 8.89 -2.26 -34.29
N ASP A 358 9.98 -1.98 -33.60
CA ASP A 358 10.23 -2.56 -32.28
C ASP A 358 9.26 -2.01 -31.23
N ALA A 359 8.83 -2.87 -30.30
CA ALA A 359 8.02 -2.47 -29.17
C ALA A 359 8.85 -1.69 -28.13
N GLY A 360 8.24 -0.65 -27.56
CA GLY A 360 8.79 0.18 -26.50
C GLY A 360 8.78 -0.51 -25.15
N ARG A 361 9.75 -0.12 -24.31
CA ARG A 361 9.90 -0.53 -22.91
C ARG A 361 10.21 0.68 -22.03
N THR A 362 9.54 1.78 -22.31
CA THR A 362 9.79 3.07 -21.62
C THR A 362 9.30 3.05 -20.17
N LEU A 363 8.35 2.16 -19.87
CA LEU A 363 7.80 1.95 -18.54
C LEU A 363 8.56 0.87 -17.77
N ASN A 364 8.63 1.04 -16.44
CA ASN A 364 9.02 -0.06 -15.57
C ASN A 364 7.88 -1.08 -15.49
N ALA A 365 8.05 -2.21 -16.19
CA ALA A 365 7.06 -3.25 -16.37
C ALA A 365 6.51 -3.89 -15.07
N LYS A 366 7.17 -3.68 -13.93
CA LYS A 366 6.79 -4.24 -12.62
C LYS A 366 6.11 -3.23 -11.71
N GLU A 367 6.17 -1.95 -12.06
CA GLU A 367 5.81 -0.83 -11.18
C GLU A 367 4.69 0.05 -11.76
N CYS A 368 4.51 0.03 -13.09
CA CYS A 368 3.63 0.98 -13.78
C CYS A 368 2.16 0.89 -13.34
N VAL A 369 1.68 -0.31 -13.00
CA VAL A 369 0.29 -0.53 -12.56
C VAL A 369 0.05 0.11 -11.19
N SER A 370 0.84 -0.26 -10.17
CA SER A 370 0.69 0.29 -8.81
C SER A 370 0.93 1.81 -8.79
N ARG A 371 1.89 2.31 -9.59
CA ARG A 371 2.11 3.75 -9.77
C ARG A 371 0.91 4.46 -10.38
N GLY A 372 0.33 3.89 -11.44
CA GLY A 372 -0.89 4.40 -12.07
C GLY A 372 -2.06 4.46 -11.09
N CYS A 373 -2.23 3.43 -10.27
CA CYS A 373 -3.25 3.41 -9.23
C CYS A 373 -3.01 4.49 -8.17
N ALA A 374 -1.77 4.68 -7.71
CA ALA A 374 -1.44 5.71 -6.72
C ALA A 374 -1.68 7.13 -7.27
N LEU A 375 -1.32 7.36 -8.55
CA LEU A 375 -1.66 8.61 -9.26
C LEU A 375 -3.16 8.85 -9.28
N HIS A 376 -3.92 7.83 -9.67
CA HIS A 376 -5.37 7.96 -9.76
C HIS A 376 -6.01 8.16 -8.38
N CYS A 377 -5.50 7.49 -7.35
CA CYS A 377 -5.93 7.70 -5.98
C CYS A 377 -5.66 9.14 -5.51
N ALA A 378 -4.52 9.71 -5.89
CA ALA A 378 -4.21 11.11 -5.61
C ALA A 378 -5.13 12.08 -6.38
N MET A 379 -5.51 11.77 -7.61
CA MET A 379 -6.48 12.55 -8.39
C MET A 379 -7.89 12.57 -7.77
N LEU A 380 -8.29 11.48 -7.13
CA LEU A 380 -9.59 11.35 -6.46
C LEU A 380 -9.59 11.93 -5.05
N SER A 381 -8.42 12.19 -4.46
CA SER A 381 -8.30 12.70 -3.11
C SER A 381 -8.64 14.19 -3.04
N PRO A 382 -9.44 14.64 -2.06
CA PRO A 382 -9.73 16.06 -1.88
C PRO A 382 -8.52 16.85 -1.35
N ILE A 383 -7.49 16.18 -0.84
CA ILE A 383 -6.33 16.80 -0.19
C ILE A 383 -5.14 16.95 -1.16
N PHE A 384 -4.90 15.94 -2.01
CA PHE A 384 -3.79 15.97 -2.95
C PHE A 384 -4.15 16.82 -4.18
N ARG A 385 -3.34 17.86 -4.43
CA ARG A 385 -3.39 18.59 -5.69
C ARG A 385 -2.39 17.97 -6.65
N VAL A 386 -2.91 17.39 -7.73
CA VAL A 386 -2.12 16.80 -8.81
C VAL A 386 -2.31 17.62 -10.09
N LYS A 387 -1.45 17.40 -11.08
CA LYS A 387 -1.59 18.00 -12.41
C LYS A 387 -2.95 17.59 -13.01
N ASP A 388 -3.68 18.55 -13.58
CA ASP A 388 -4.93 18.27 -14.27
C ASP A 388 -4.67 17.28 -15.41
N PHE A 389 -5.26 16.09 -15.27
CA PHE A 389 -5.15 15.03 -16.24
C PHE A 389 -6.45 14.23 -16.29
N LYS A 390 -7.12 14.19 -17.43
CA LYS A 390 -8.40 13.48 -17.59
C LYS A 390 -8.16 12.03 -18.01
N VAL A 391 -8.89 11.11 -17.37
CA VAL A 391 -8.83 9.67 -17.68
C VAL A 391 -10.21 9.22 -18.13
N GLU A 392 -10.37 8.98 -19.43
CA GLU A 392 -11.56 8.35 -20.00
C GLU A 392 -11.29 6.88 -20.26
N GLU A 393 -12.16 6.03 -19.73
CA GLU A 393 -12.08 4.58 -19.88
C GLU A 393 -13.00 4.08 -21.01
N ALA A 394 -12.78 2.86 -21.49
CA ALA A 394 -13.65 2.18 -22.45
C ALA A 394 -14.46 1.08 -21.76
N ALA A 395 -15.78 1.06 -21.94
CA ALA A 395 -16.62 -0.01 -21.41
C ALA A 395 -16.26 -1.37 -22.05
N PRO A 396 -15.78 -2.37 -21.29
CA PRO A 396 -15.27 -3.61 -21.88
C PRO A 396 -16.37 -4.48 -22.50
N PHE A 397 -17.61 -4.37 -21.99
CA PHE A 397 -18.74 -5.18 -22.41
C PHE A 397 -19.94 -4.31 -22.81
N PRO A 398 -20.68 -4.68 -23.86
CA PRO A 398 -21.91 -4.01 -24.23
C PRO A 398 -23.05 -4.35 -23.25
N VAL A 399 -23.84 -3.34 -22.89
CA VAL A 399 -24.94 -3.45 -21.92
C VAL A 399 -26.26 -3.08 -22.60
N ASN A 400 -27.25 -3.94 -22.39
CA ASN A 400 -28.62 -3.76 -22.83
C ASN A 400 -29.53 -3.50 -21.62
N MET A 401 -30.59 -2.74 -21.87
CA MET A 401 -31.74 -2.62 -20.98
C MET A 401 -32.97 -3.20 -21.69
N SER A 402 -33.69 -4.09 -21.02
CA SER A 402 -34.94 -4.65 -21.52
C SER A 402 -36.10 -4.45 -20.57
N TRP A 403 -37.32 -4.43 -21.10
CA TRP A 403 -38.56 -4.29 -20.34
C TRP A 403 -39.72 -4.92 -21.11
N VAL A 404 -40.83 -5.16 -20.41
CA VAL A 404 -42.09 -5.60 -21.04
C VAL A 404 -42.88 -4.39 -21.52
N SER A 405 -43.25 -4.37 -22.80
CA SER A 405 -44.10 -3.36 -23.42
C SER A 405 -45.52 -3.46 -22.84
N PRO A 406 -46.12 -2.36 -22.35
CA PRO A 406 -47.48 -2.37 -21.83
C PRO A 406 -48.53 -2.51 -22.93
N ASP A 407 -48.18 -2.25 -24.20
CA ASP A 407 -49.14 -2.20 -25.31
C ASP A 407 -49.40 -3.58 -25.93
N ASP A 408 -48.37 -4.41 -26.04
CA ASP A 408 -48.43 -5.73 -26.68
C ASP A 408 -47.82 -6.87 -25.85
N GLY A 409 -47.34 -6.58 -24.63
CA GLY A 409 -46.75 -7.57 -23.72
C GLY A 409 -45.41 -8.13 -24.16
N LYS A 410 -44.80 -7.62 -25.23
CA LYS A 410 -43.52 -8.13 -25.75
C LYS A 410 -42.33 -7.51 -25.02
N GLN A 411 -41.25 -8.29 -24.90
CA GLN A 411 -39.98 -7.77 -24.42
C GLN A 411 -39.36 -6.83 -25.46
N VAL A 412 -39.06 -5.60 -25.05
CA VAL A 412 -38.30 -4.62 -25.82
C VAL A 412 -36.90 -4.54 -25.23
N THR A 413 -35.87 -4.53 -26.08
CA THR A 413 -34.47 -4.44 -25.66
C THR A 413 -33.79 -3.30 -26.40
N VAL A 414 -33.05 -2.47 -25.66
CA VAL A 414 -32.24 -1.38 -26.22
C VAL A 414 -30.81 -1.50 -25.70
N GLU A 415 -29.85 -1.39 -26.62
CA GLU A 415 -28.44 -1.26 -26.26
C GLU A 415 -28.17 0.13 -25.69
N VAL A 416 -27.83 0.18 -24.41
CA VAL A 416 -27.54 1.44 -23.70
C VAL A 416 -26.06 1.79 -23.83
N PHE A 417 -25.16 0.82 -23.68
CA PHE A 417 -23.73 1.01 -23.85
C PHE A 417 -23.18 -0.01 -24.85
N LYS A 418 -22.48 0.49 -25.87
CA LYS A 418 -21.72 -0.35 -26.79
C LYS A 418 -20.43 -0.82 -26.14
N LYS A 419 -19.85 -1.91 -26.66
CA LYS A 419 -18.46 -2.25 -26.39
C LYS A 419 -17.58 -1.05 -26.76
N ASN A 420 -16.60 -0.77 -25.91
CA ASN A 420 -15.66 0.34 -25.99
C ASN A 420 -16.30 1.74 -25.92
N ALA A 421 -17.55 1.87 -25.46
CA ALA A 421 -18.15 3.18 -25.20
C ALA A 421 -17.35 3.96 -24.15
N ALA A 422 -17.14 5.26 -24.36
CA ALA A 422 -16.36 6.09 -23.46
C ALA A 422 -17.05 6.26 -22.09
N VAL A 423 -16.28 6.05 -21.03
CA VAL A 423 -16.66 6.19 -19.63
C VAL A 423 -15.87 7.36 -19.05
N SER A 424 -16.58 8.43 -18.68
CA SER A 424 -15.95 9.63 -18.13
C SER A 424 -15.44 9.40 -16.70
N THR A 425 -14.68 10.36 -16.16
CA THR A 425 -14.21 10.35 -14.76
C THR A 425 -15.34 10.34 -13.73
N GLN A 426 -16.54 10.80 -14.10
CA GLN A 426 -17.74 10.76 -13.25
C GLN A 426 -18.69 9.60 -13.61
N GLY A 427 -18.23 8.68 -14.48
CA GLY A 427 -19.07 7.71 -15.17
C GLY A 427 -19.82 8.33 -16.34
N SER A 428 -20.50 7.49 -17.11
CA SER A 428 -21.30 7.90 -18.27
C SER A 428 -22.75 7.47 -18.06
N TYR A 429 -23.71 8.24 -18.57
CA TYR A 429 -25.13 7.91 -18.44
C TYR A 429 -25.85 7.89 -19.78
N LYS A 430 -26.88 7.06 -19.85
CA LYS A 430 -27.82 6.97 -20.96
C LYS A 430 -29.24 6.96 -20.42
N GLU A 431 -30.06 7.86 -20.94
CA GLU A 431 -31.47 7.96 -20.58
C GLU A 431 -32.31 7.22 -21.61
N VAL A 432 -33.13 6.28 -21.16
CA VAL A 432 -34.16 5.64 -21.98
C VAL A 432 -35.51 6.19 -21.55
N THR A 433 -36.28 6.70 -22.51
CA THR A 433 -37.62 7.23 -22.25
C THR A 433 -38.66 6.13 -22.46
N LEU A 434 -39.50 5.94 -21.46
CA LEU A 434 -40.59 4.96 -21.43
C LEU A 434 -41.90 5.69 -21.12
N TYR A 435 -43.00 5.22 -21.70
CA TYR A 435 -44.34 5.68 -21.35
C TYR A 435 -45.02 4.60 -20.50
N ARG A 436 -45.44 4.94 -19.28
CA ARG A 436 -45.92 3.98 -18.28
C ARG A 436 -47.15 4.48 -17.54
N LYS A 437 -48.06 3.56 -17.23
CA LYS A 437 -49.25 3.82 -16.41
C LYS A 437 -49.09 3.26 -15.00
N ASP A 438 -48.53 2.06 -14.91
CA ASP A 438 -48.31 1.33 -13.67
C ASP A 438 -46.80 1.20 -13.36
N ASN A 439 -46.49 0.66 -12.19
CA ASN A 439 -45.15 0.21 -11.83
C ASN A 439 -44.63 -0.79 -12.88
N PHE A 440 -43.33 -0.79 -13.12
CA PHE A 440 -42.73 -1.58 -14.19
C PHE A 440 -41.34 -2.05 -13.83
N ASP A 441 -40.91 -3.12 -14.48
CA ASP A 441 -39.56 -3.67 -14.29
C ASP A 441 -38.68 -3.32 -15.49
N VAL A 442 -37.41 -3.05 -15.21
CA VAL A 442 -36.34 -2.98 -16.21
C VAL A 442 -35.25 -3.98 -15.86
N HIS A 443 -34.75 -4.68 -16.87
CA HIS A 443 -33.72 -5.70 -16.73
C HIS A 443 -32.46 -5.24 -17.45
N LEU A 444 -31.35 -5.12 -16.72
CA LEU A 444 -30.02 -4.88 -17.28
C LEU A 444 -29.32 -6.21 -17.53
N HIS A 445 -28.72 -6.37 -18.69
CA HIS A 445 -27.96 -7.56 -19.05
C HIS A 445 -26.91 -7.25 -20.13
N PHE A 446 -25.87 -8.07 -20.21
CA PHE A 446 -24.88 -7.98 -21.28
C PHE A 446 -25.47 -8.40 -22.63
N ALA A 447 -25.13 -7.65 -23.68
CA ALA A 447 -25.74 -7.78 -25.00
C ALA A 447 -25.35 -9.08 -25.71
N ASP A 448 -24.07 -9.48 -25.64
CA ASP A 448 -23.51 -10.67 -26.28
C ASP A 448 -22.72 -11.51 -25.26
N GLY A 449 -23.14 -12.76 -25.08
CA GLY A 449 -22.46 -13.70 -24.19
C GLY A 449 -21.11 -14.18 -24.72
N ALA A 450 -20.88 -14.14 -26.04
CA ALA A 450 -19.61 -14.56 -26.64
C ALA A 450 -18.46 -13.58 -26.36
N LEU A 451 -18.79 -12.33 -25.99
CA LEU A 451 -17.81 -11.32 -25.59
C LEU A 451 -17.46 -11.39 -24.10
N LEU A 452 -18.24 -12.12 -23.31
CA LEU A 452 -17.96 -12.35 -21.90
C LEU A 452 -16.96 -13.50 -21.74
N PRO A 453 -16.14 -13.50 -20.68
CA PRO A 453 -15.42 -14.70 -20.27
C PRO A 453 -16.38 -15.88 -20.07
N GLU A 454 -15.93 -17.08 -20.42
CA GLU A 454 -16.75 -18.29 -20.34
C GLU A 454 -17.30 -18.50 -18.92
N GLY A 455 -18.59 -18.78 -18.82
CA GLY A 455 -19.29 -19.02 -17.55
C GLY A 455 -19.71 -17.76 -16.78
N VAL A 456 -19.43 -16.55 -17.28
CA VAL A 456 -19.97 -15.31 -16.69
C VAL A 456 -21.46 -15.17 -17.03
N PRO A 457 -22.34 -14.96 -16.04
CA PRO A 457 -23.76 -14.72 -16.29
C PRO A 457 -23.99 -13.47 -17.14
N ARG A 458 -24.98 -13.53 -18.04
CA ARG A 458 -25.38 -12.37 -18.83
C ARG A 458 -26.21 -11.36 -18.05
N ASP A 459 -26.94 -11.83 -17.03
CA ASP A 459 -27.81 -10.99 -16.23
C ASP A 459 -26.99 -10.08 -15.32
N ILE A 460 -27.31 -8.78 -15.32
CA ILE A 460 -26.73 -7.80 -14.39
C ILE A 460 -27.72 -7.55 -13.25
N GLY A 461 -29.02 -7.39 -13.59
CA GLY A 461 -30.02 -7.17 -12.57
C GLY A 461 -31.39 -6.74 -13.06
N THR A 462 -32.40 -6.98 -12.22
CA THR A 462 -33.77 -6.52 -12.42
C THR A 462 -34.11 -5.41 -11.43
N TYR A 463 -34.60 -4.28 -11.94
CA TYR A 463 -35.02 -3.12 -11.15
C TYR A 463 -36.51 -2.89 -11.29
N ARG A 464 -37.23 -2.94 -10.17
CA ARG A 464 -38.65 -2.67 -10.05
C ARG A 464 -38.87 -1.19 -9.77
N CYS A 465 -39.52 -0.48 -10.67
CA CYS A 465 -39.72 0.96 -10.59
C CYS A 465 -41.14 1.29 -10.12
N GLY A 466 -41.25 2.00 -9.00
CA GLY A 466 -42.53 2.43 -8.43
C GLY A 466 -42.40 2.95 -6.99
N PRO A 467 -43.44 3.62 -6.45
CA PRO A 467 -44.73 3.89 -7.08
C PRO A 467 -44.66 4.97 -8.17
N LEU A 468 -45.36 4.74 -9.29
CA LEU A 468 -45.47 5.71 -10.39
C LEU A 468 -46.68 6.64 -10.22
N ARG A 469 -46.49 7.95 -10.42
CA ARG A 469 -47.58 8.93 -10.52
C ARG A 469 -47.74 9.39 -11.97
N VAL A 470 -48.94 9.25 -12.50
CA VAL A 470 -49.31 9.78 -13.82
C VAL A 470 -49.79 11.23 -13.68
N PRO A 471 -49.23 12.19 -14.44
CA PRO A 471 -49.70 13.57 -14.46
C PRO A 471 -51.18 13.69 -14.81
N GLU A 472 -51.85 14.72 -14.27
CA GLU A 472 -53.26 14.95 -14.51
C GLU A 472 -53.51 15.28 -15.99
N GLY A 473 -54.47 14.59 -16.62
CA GLY A 473 -54.77 14.74 -18.06
C GLY A 473 -53.90 13.91 -19.02
N GLN A 474 -53.03 13.03 -18.53
CA GLN A 474 -52.26 12.09 -19.37
C GLN A 474 -52.66 10.63 -19.12
N ASP A 475 -52.65 9.80 -20.18
CA ASP A 475 -52.91 8.35 -20.07
C ASP A 475 -51.71 7.55 -19.52
N LYS A 476 -50.50 8.07 -19.77
CA LYS A 476 -49.22 7.46 -19.36
C LYS A 476 -48.26 8.56 -18.93
N ALA A 477 -47.52 8.35 -17.85
CA ALA A 477 -46.39 9.19 -17.47
C ALA A 477 -45.23 8.98 -18.43
N LYS A 478 -44.56 10.07 -18.81
CA LYS A 478 -43.26 10.02 -19.49
C LYS A 478 -42.16 9.80 -18.47
N VAL A 479 -41.67 8.57 -18.37
CA VAL A 479 -40.63 8.14 -17.43
C VAL A 479 -39.28 8.08 -18.13
N LYS A 480 -38.23 8.55 -17.47
CA LYS A 480 -36.84 8.41 -17.88
C LYS A 480 -36.11 7.50 -16.92
N VAL A 481 -35.53 6.43 -17.46
CA VAL A 481 -34.63 5.53 -16.75
C VAL A 481 -33.21 5.90 -17.15
N LYS A 482 -32.42 6.37 -16.18
CA LYS A 482 -31.03 6.76 -16.36
C LYS A 482 -30.12 5.60 -15.96
N VAL A 483 -29.60 4.89 -16.95
CA VAL A 483 -28.60 3.84 -16.77
C VAL A 483 -27.22 4.47 -16.73
N GLN A 484 -26.42 4.13 -15.73
CA GLN A 484 -25.05 4.61 -15.57
C GLN A 484 -24.05 3.47 -15.80
N MET A 485 -22.99 3.79 -16.53
CA MET A 485 -21.72 3.06 -16.50
C MET A 485 -20.82 3.79 -15.51
N GLY A 486 -20.54 3.16 -14.37
CA GLY A 486 -19.69 3.69 -13.31
C GLY A 486 -18.23 3.83 -13.76
N MET A 487 -17.44 4.60 -13.01
CA MET A 487 -15.99 4.74 -13.28
C MET A 487 -15.22 3.41 -13.13
N ASP A 488 -15.77 2.45 -12.41
CA ASP A 488 -15.26 1.08 -12.27
C ASP A 488 -15.70 0.14 -13.40
N CYS A 489 -16.41 0.67 -14.41
CA CYS A 489 -17.00 -0.04 -15.54
C CYS A 489 -18.11 -1.02 -15.18
N THR A 490 -18.84 -0.76 -14.08
CA THR A 490 -20.05 -1.51 -13.71
C THR A 490 -21.31 -0.78 -14.17
N ALA A 491 -22.35 -1.51 -14.56
CA ALA A 491 -23.59 -0.91 -15.06
C ALA A 491 -24.72 -1.01 -14.04
N THR A 492 -25.39 0.12 -13.78
CA THR A 492 -26.50 0.18 -12.82
C THR A 492 -27.60 1.14 -13.28
N VAL A 493 -28.83 0.94 -12.80
CA VAL A 493 -29.86 1.99 -12.86
C VAL A 493 -29.54 3.00 -11.76
N ASN A 494 -29.24 4.25 -12.15
CA ASN A 494 -28.86 5.30 -11.22
C ASN A 494 -30.10 6.09 -10.75
N THR A 495 -30.90 6.58 -11.69
CA THR A 495 -32.12 7.33 -11.36
C THR A 495 -33.27 6.97 -12.28
N VAL A 496 -34.48 7.04 -11.73
CA VAL A 496 -35.72 6.94 -12.50
C VAL A 496 -36.57 8.15 -12.13
N PHE A 497 -37.09 8.87 -13.12
CA PHE A 497 -37.94 10.04 -12.85
C PHE A 497 -38.99 10.24 -13.94
N SER A 498 -40.15 10.79 -13.61
CA SER A 498 -41.14 11.25 -14.59
C SER A 498 -40.93 12.73 -14.91
N GLU A 499 -41.24 13.12 -16.15
CA GLU A 499 -41.26 14.51 -16.61
C GLU A 499 -42.72 14.96 -16.79
N GLU A 500 -43.12 16.04 -16.12
CA GLU A 500 -44.39 16.73 -16.31
C GLU A 500 -44.14 18.13 -16.87
N VAL A 501 -44.90 18.53 -17.88
CA VAL A 501 -44.80 19.87 -18.50
C VAL A 501 -45.88 20.75 -17.89
N GLN A 502 -45.47 21.77 -17.16
CA GLN A 502 -46.36 22.80 -16.63
C GLN A 502 -46.26 24.06 -17.52
N VAL A 503 -47.39 24.56 -17.99
CA VAL A 503 -47.44 25.82 -18.73
C VAL A 503 -47.63 26.95 -17.73
N VAL A 504 -46.62 27.82 -17.61
CA VAL A 504 -46.71 29.05 -16.80
C VAL A 504 -47.01 30.21 -17.75
N GLU A 505 -48.11 30.90 -17.52
CA GLU A 505 -48.43 32.14 -18.22
C GLU A 505 -47.83 33.31 -17.43
N GLU A 506 -46.81 33.97 -17.98
CA GLU A 506 -46.29 35.21 -17.39
C GLU A 506 -47.23 36.38 -17.74
N PRO A 507 -47.66 37.19 -16.76
CA PRO A 507 -48.43 38.38 -17.04
C PRO A 507 -47.58 39.36 -17.88
N ALA A 508 -48.20 39.99 -18.88
CA ALA A 508 -47.54 40.96 -19.73
C ALA A 508 -46.94 42.10 -18.87
N ALA A 509 -45.68 42.47 -19.13
CA ALA A 509 -45.01 43.54 -18.41
C ALA A 509 -45.79 44.87 -18.58
N GLU A 510 -46.41 45.35 -17.50
CA GLU A 510 -46.98 46.69 -17.45
C GLU A 510 -45.87 47.68 -17.08
N GLY A 511 -45.37 48.45 -18.06
CA GLY A 511 -44.46 49.55 -17.74
C GLY A 511 -43.83 50.23 -18.96
N GLY A 512 -44.45 51.33 -19.41
CA GLY A 512 -43.86 52.31 -20.33
C GLY A 512 -44.91 52.89 -21.27
N GLU A 513 -45.10 54.22 -21.25
CA GLU A 513 -46.14 55.00 -21.93
C GLU A 513 -46.45 54.51 -23.37
N LYS A 514 -47.72 54.14 -23.61
CA LYS A 514 -48.23 53.76 -24.93
C LYS A 514 -48.52 55.01 -25.76
N ALA A 515 -47.91 55.11 -26.94
CA ALA A 515 -48.45 55.89 -28.05
C ALA A 515 -49.67 55.15 -28.63
N GLU A 516 -50.71 55.87 -29.02
CA GLU A 516 -51.93 55.32 -29.62
C GLU A 516 -51.60 54.56 -30.92
N GLY A 517 -51.70 53.22 -30.90
CA GLY A 517 -51.59 52.42 -32.12
C GLY A 517 -51.18 50.94 -32.03
N GLU A 518 -50.78 50.39 -30.88
CA GLU A 518 -50.33 48.97 -30.81
C GLU A 518 -51.26 48.06 -29.96
N GLU A 519 -51.59 46.90 -30.54
CA GLU A 519 -52.25 45.77 -29.87
C GLU A 519 -51.49 45.35 -28.59
N ALA A 520 -52.23 44.95 -27.56
CA ALA A 520 -51.65 44.39 -26.34
C ALA A 520 -50.85 43.12 -26.67
N ALA A 521 -49.57 43.07 -26.27
CA ALA A 521 -48.73 41.90 -26.44
C ALA A 521 -49.38 40.68 -25.73
N ALA A 522 -49.58 39.59 -26.47
CA ALA A 522 -50.13 38.35 -25.94
C ALA A 522 -49.25 37.79 -24.80
N PRO A 523 -49.83 37.13 -23.78
CA PRO A 523 -49.07 36.53 -22.69
C PRO A 523 -48.04 35.53 -23.23
N LYS A 524 -46.79 35.65 -22.78
CA LYS A 524 -45.75 34.66 -23.10
C LYS A 524 -46.02 33.40 -22.29
N ARG A 525 -46.32 32.30 -22.99
CA ARG A 525 -46.41 30.96 -22.40
C ARG A 525 -45.01 30.36 -22.30
N THR A 526 -44.58 30.06 -21.08
CA THR A 526 -43.30 29.40 -20.82
C THR A 526 -43.58 27.99 -20.29
N GLU A 527 -43.16 26.97 -21.04
CA GLU A 527 -43.27 25.58 -20.63
C GLU A 527 -42.12 25.21 -19.67
N THR A 528 -42.45 24.86 -18.43
CA THR A 528 -41.50 24.43 -17.41
C THR A 528 -41.62 22.92 -17.18
N LYS A 529 -40.50 22.19 -17.23
CA LYS A 529 -40.46 20.74 -17.00
C LYS A 529 -40.19 20.43 -15.53
N VAL A 530 -41.18 19.87 -14.84
CA VAL A 530 -41.05 19.38 -13.47
C VAL A 530 -40.63 17.91 -13.49
N LYS A 531 -39.64 17.54 -12.67
CA LYS A 531 -39.15 16.17 -12.54
C LYS A 531 -39.58 15.57 -11.21
N HIS A 532 -40.24 14.42 -11.24
CA HIS A 532 -40.58 13.66 -10.05
C HIS A 532 -39.75 12.37 -9.99
N ASN A 533 -38.91 12.24 -8.96
CA ASN A 533 -38.13 11.01 -8.77
C ASN A 533 -39.07 9.83 -8.45
N ILE A 534 -38.82 8.71 -9.11
CA ILE A 534 -39.50 7.44 -8.90
C ILE A 534 -38.54 6.53 -8.13
N ILE A 535 -39.04 5.93 -7.06
CA ILE A 535 -38.27 4.94 -6.28
C ILE A 535 -38.10 3.68 -7.14
N PHE A 536 -36.98 3.01 -6.99
CA PHE A 536 -36.79 1.69 -7.58
C PHE A 536 -36.08 0.76 -6.61
N GLU A 537 -36.44 -0.52 -6.67
CA GLU A 537 -35.80 -1.61 -5.93
C GLU A 537 -35.08 -2.50 -6.95
N GLY A 538 -33.80 -2.78 -6.74
CA GLY A 538 -33.05 -3.68 -7.61
C GLY A 538 -31.95 -4.39 -6.84
N PRO A 539 -31.15 -5.24 -7.51
CA PRO A 539 -30.03 -5.88 -6.86
C PRO A 539 -29.10 -4.81 -6.29
N LYS A 540 -28.75 -4.97 -5.01
CA LYS A 540 -27.58 -4.28 -4.46
C LYS A 540 -26.37 -4.67 -5.32
N ARG A 541 -25.34 -3.84 -5.30
CA ARG A 541 -24.04 -4.17 -5.89
C ARG A 541 -23.72 -5.65 -5.58
N PRO A 542 -23.38 -6.48 -6.59
CA PRO A 542 -22.99 -7.86 -6.33
C PRO A 542 -21.92 -7.88 -5.23
N GLY A 543 -21.90 -8.88 -4.36
CA GLY A 543 -20.96 -8.91 -3.23
C GLY A 543 -21.56 -9.47 -1.95
N MET A 544 -20.78 -9.41 -0.87
CA MET A 544 -21.21 -9.91 0.43
C MET A 544 -22.39 -9.10 0.97
N ASP A 545 -23.36 -9.79 1.57
CA ASP A 545 -24.34 -9.14 2.42
C ASP A 545 -23.69 -8.62 3.72
N GLU A 546 -24.44 -7.81 4.46
CA GLU A 546 -23.95 -7.13 5.65
C GLU A 546 -23.51 -8.11 6.76
N ALA A 547 -24.23 -9.21 6.94
CA ALA A 547 -23.91 -10.22 7.93
C ALA A 547 -22.62 -10.98 7.58
N THR A 548 -22.47 -11.36 6.32
CA THR A 548 -21.27 -12.04 5.79
C THR A 548 -20.06 -11.12 5.85
N MET A 549 -20.22 -9.84 5.50
CA MET A 549 -19.17 -8.84 5.62
C MET A 549 -18.72 -8.65 7.07
N GLN A 550 -19.66 -8.55 8.01
CA GLN A 550 -19.35 -8.42 9.43
C GLN A 550 -18.58 -9.64 9.97
N SER A 551 -19.02 -10.84 9.61
CA SER A 551 -18.30 -12.08 9.96
C SER A 551 -16.89 -12.12 9.38
N ALA A 552 -16.71 -11.66 8.13
CA ALA A 552 -15.40 -11.60 7.50
C ALA A 552 -14.45 -10.60 8.18
N LEU A 553 -14.97 -9.44 8.60
CA LEU A 553 -14.22 -8.42 9.37
C LEU A 553 -13.77 -8.94 10.72
N GLU A 554 -14.67 -9.60 11.47
CA GLU A 554 -14.35 -10.19 12.78
C GLU A 554 -13.30 -11.31 12.65
N ALA A 555 -13.43 -12.15 11.63
CA ALA A 555 -12.46 -13.20 11.38
C ALA A 555 -11.08 -12.63 11.01
N GLU A 556 -11.03 -11.58 10.18
CA GLU A 556 -9.78 -10.90 9.83
C GLU A 556 -9.11 -10.25 11.05
N PHE A 557 -9.89 -9.57 11.89
CA PHE A 557 -9.41 -8.99 13.13
C PHE A 557 -8.83 -10.05 14.07
N SER A 558 -9.53 -11.17 14.25
CA SER A 558 -9.09 -12.29 15.08
C SER A 558 -7.77 -12.88 14.56
N MET A 559 -7.67 -13.16 13.27
CA MET A 559 -6.44 -13.68 12.66
C MET A 559 -5.27 -12.69 12.80
N ALA A 560 -5.48 -11.41 12.56
CA ALA A 560 -4.45 -10.38 12.72
C ALA A 560 -3.96 -10.27 14.17
N GLN A 561 -4.85 -10.43 15.16
CA GLN A 561 -4.46 -10.47 16.56
C GLN A 561 -3.63 -11.72 16.88
N THR A 562 -4.02 -12.89 16.38
CA THR A 562 -3.24 -14.13 16.51
C THR A 562 -1.85 -13.95 15.92
N ASP A 563 -1.73 -13.43 14.70
CA ASP A 563 -0.45 -13.21 14.03
C ASP A 563 0.47 -12.30 14.86
N ARG A 564 -0.07 -11.18 15.35
CA ARG A 564 0.67 -10.20 16.16
C ARG A 564 1.16 -10.79 17.48
N VAL A 565 0.33 -11.61 18.15
CA VAL A 565 0.73 -12.27 19.40
C VAL A 565 1.83 -13.29 19.14
N GLN A 566 1.73 -14.06 18.06
CA GLN A 566 2.74 -15.07 17.69
C GLN A 566 4.05 -14.41 17.25
N GLU A 567 4.00 -13.33 16.48
CA GLU A 567 5.18 -12.55 16.10
C GLU A 567 5.88 -11.97 17.32
N ALA A 568 5.14 -11.28 18.20
CA ALA A 568 5.71 -10.72 19.42
C ALA A 568 6.23 -11.78 20.40
N THR A 569 5.71 -13.00 20.34
CA THR A 569 6.21 -14.14 21.12
C THR A 569 7.53 -14.65 20.54
N ALA A 570 7.63 -14.80 19.22
CA ALA A 570 8.86 -15.19 18.53
C ALA A 570 9.97 -14.14 18.72
N GLU A 571 9.65 -12.85 18.65
CA GLU A 571 10.59 -11.76 18.95
C GLU A 571 11.11 -11.81 20.39
N ALA A 572 10.23 -12.08 21.36
CA ALA A 572 10.63 -12.23 22.76
C ALA A 572 11.55 -13.44 22.99
N LYS A 573 11.27 -14.57 22.32
CA LYS A 573 12.14 -15.75 22.30
C LYS A 573 13.52 -15.42 21.72
N ASN A 574 13.55 -14.80 20.55
CA ASN A 574 14.79 -14.40 19.88
C ASN A 574 15.60 -13.39 20.70
N ALA A 575 14.93 -12.45 21.39
CA ALA A 575 15.60 -11.49 22.27
C ALA A 575 16.27 -12.16 23.47
N LEU A 576 15.63 -13.19 24.04
CA LEU A 576 16.23 -14.01 25.10
C LEU A 576 17.44 -14.79 24.58
N GLU A 577 17.29 -15.49 23.46
CA GLU A 577 18.38 -16.26 22.82
C GLU A 577 19.58 -15.37 22.50
N ALA A 578 19.35 -14.23 21.86
CA ALA A 578 20.39 -13.27 21.51
C ALA A 578 21.09 -12.70 22.75
N HIS A 579 20.36 -12.42 23.83
CA HIS A 579 20.94 -11.97 25.10
C HIS A 579 21.84 -13.04 25.70
N ILE A 580 21.40 -14.30 25.72
CA ILE A 580 22.17 -15.43 26.26
C ILE A 580 23.50 -15.58 25.50
N LEU A 581 23.44 -15.68 24.17
CA LEU A 581 24.61 -15.86 23.32
C LEU A 581 25.58 -14.67 23.43
N ALA A 582 25.06 -13.45 23.36
CA ALA A 582 25.88 -12.24 23.47
C ALA A 582 26.57 -12.15 24.84
N LYS A 583 25.86 -12.39 25.94
CA LYS A 583 26.43 -12.26 27.29
C LYS A 583 27.47 -13.32 27.58
N ARG A 584 27.28 -14.56 27.12
CA ARG A 584 28.27 -15.62 27.27
C ARG A 584 29.62 -15.24 26.65
N SER A 585 29.58 -14.69 25.43
CA SER A 585 30.80 -14.20 24.76
C SER A 585 31.40 -13.00 25.48
N GLN A 586 30.58 -12.03 25.87
CA GLN A 586 31.04 -10.78 26.51
C GLN A 586 31.72 -11.02 27.87
N LEU A 587 31.26 -11.99 28.67
CA LEU A 587 31.82 -12.29 30.00
C LEU A 587 33.28 -12.79 29.97
N TYR A 588 33.75 -13.31 28.85
CA TYR A 588 35.14 -13.75 28.65
C TYR A 588 35.99 -12.77 27.85
N ASP A 589 35.39 -11.73 27.27
CA ASP A 589 36.05 -10.71 26.48
C ASP A 589 35.82 -9.33 27.12
N GLN A 590 34.87 -8.56 26.60
CA GLN A 590 34.69 -7.15 26.95
C GLN A 590 34.30 -6.89 28.42
N LEU A 591 33.69 -7.87 29.10
CA LEU A 591 33.23 -7.76 30.48
C LEU A 591 34.17 -8.48 31.48
N ALA A 592 35.25 -9.11 31.00
CA ALA A 592 36.09 -9.98 31.83
C ALA A 592 36.68 -9.28 33.07
N ASP A 593 37.02 -7.99 32.97
CA ASP A 593 37.56 -7.21 34.09
C ASP A 593 36.49 -6.71 35.08
N PHE A 594 35.21 -6.72 34.67
CA PHE A 594 34.09 -6.12 35.41
C PHE A 594 33.27 -7.14 36.22
N VAL A 595 33.74 -8.39 36.24
CA VAL A 595 33.15 -9.50 36.99
C VAL A 595 34.25 -10.33 37.65
N ASP A 596 34.02 -10.80 38.88
CA ASP A 596 34.94 -11.73 39.53
C ASP A 596 34.75 -13.17 39.00
N GLU A 597 35.76 -14.03 39.20
CA GLU A 597 35.75 -15.39 38.63
C GLU A 597 34.60 -16.27 39.14
N ALA A 598 34.24 -16.15 40.42
CA ALA A 598 33.18 -16.96 41.01
C ALA A 598 31.81 -16.56 40.43
N THR A 599 31.56 -15.26 40.36
CA THR A 599 30.33 -14.70 39.78
C THR A 599 30.24 -14.97 38.28
N ARG A 600 31.36 -14.85 37.55
CA ARG A 600 31.44 -15.21 36.13
C ARG A 600 31.07 -16.68 35.90
N SER A 601 31.67 -17.58 36.66
CA SER A 601 31.39 -19.02 36.54
C SER A 601 29.92 -19.34 36.80
N GLN A 602 29.33 -18.72 37.83
CA GLN A 602 27.91 -18.89 38.16
C GLN A 602 26.99 -18.34 37.06
N LEU A 603 27.27 -17.13 36.55
CA LEU A 603 26.51 -16.50 35.47
C LEU A 603 26.54 -17.33 34.18
N VAL A 604 27.71 -17.85 33.82
CA VAL A 604 27.84 -18.71 32.64
C VAL A 604 26.99 -19.97 32.81
N SER A 605 27.01 -20.59 33.98
CA SER A 605 26.14 -21.74 34.28
C SER A 605 24.65 -21.40 34.24
N ASP A 606 24.24 -20.22 34.73
CA ASP A 606 22.84 -19.79 34.67
C ASP A 606 22.39 -19.45 33.24
N LEU A 607 23.28 -18.90 32.41
CA LEU A 607 23.05 -18.68 30.98
C LEU A 607 22.95 -19.98 30.18
N GLU A 608 23.79 -20.98 30.49
CA GLU A 608 23.69 -22.33 29.92
C GLU A 608 22.38 -22.99 30.29
N ARG A 609 21.97 -22.93 31.57
CA ARG A 609 20.68 -23.48 32.01
C ARG A 609 19.49 -22.80 31.33
N ALA A 610 19.58 -21.50 31.09
CA ALA A 610 18.54 -20.76 30.38
C ALA A 610 18.49 -21.12 28.89
N GLU A 611 19.63 -21.42 28.26
CA GLU A 611 19.70 -21.93 26.89
C GLU A 611 19.11 -23.34 26.80
N ASP A 612 19.50 -24.24 27.70
CA ASP A 612 18.97 -25.61 27.75
C ASP A 612 17.45 -25.59 27.93
N TRP A 613 16.95 -24.73 28.84
CA TRP A 613 15.52 -24.52 29.01
C TRP A 613 14.86 -24.02 27.72
N LEU A 614 15.47 -23.10 26.98
CA LEU A 614 14.91 -22.53 25.76
C LEU A 614 14.67 -23.56 24.65
N TYR A 615 15.53 -24.59 24.57
CA TYR A 615 15.46 -25.66 23.56
C TYR A 615 14.74 -26.92 24.04
N ASP A 616 14.28 -26.97 25.30
CA ASP A 616 13.50 -28.08 25.86
C ASP A 616 12.12 -27.57 26.31
N GLU A 617 11.89 -27.41 27.62
CA GLU A 617 10.60 -26.99 28.19
C GLU A 617 10.11 -25.62 27.69
N GLY A 618 11.04 -24.75 27.31
CA GLY A 618 10.81 -23.39 26.88
C GLY A 618 10.53 -23.24 25.39
N GLU A 619 10.46 -24.32 24.59
CA GLU A 619 10.37 -24.19 23.13
C GLU A 619 9.11 -23.42 22.67
N ASP A 620 7.97 -23.68 23.30
CA ASP A 620 6.63 -23.17 22.94
C ASP A 620 5.92 -22.48 24.11
N CYS A 621 6.64 -21.58 24.78
CA CYS A 621 6.10 -20.76 25.87
C CYS A 621 5.40 -19.48 25.38
N SER A 622 4.59 -18.87 26.26
CA SER A 622 3.97 -17.56 26.00
C SER A 622 5.00 -16.42 26.07
N LYS A 623 4.72 -15.31 25.38
CA LYS A 623 5.53 -14.08 25.44
C LYS A 623 5.93 -13.68 26.86
N GLY A 624 5.00 -13.75 27.81
CA GLY A 624 5.24 -13.32 29.19
C GLY A 624 6.38 -14.10 29.86
N VAL A 625 6.46 -15.40 29.59
CA VAL A 625 7.50 -16.28 30.15
C VAL A 625 8.88 -15.93 29.62
N TYR A 626 9.02 -15.71 28.30
CA TYR A 626 10.31 -15.29 27.73
C TYR A 626 10.77 -13.93 28.26
N VAL A 627 9.85 -12.98 28.40
CA VAL A 627 10.15 -11.65 28.95
C VAL A 627 10.58 -11.74 30.42
N GLU A 628 9.91 -12.58 31.22
CA GLU A 628 10.28 -12.80 32.61
C GLU A 628 11.66 -13.46 32.73
N LYS A 629 11.94 -14.50 31.95
CA LYS A 629 13.27 -15.14 31.88
C LYS A 629 14.38 -14.17 31.48
N LEU A 630 14.13 -13.33 30.47
CA LEU A 630 15.07 -12.29 30.08
C LEU A 630 15.30 -11.28 31.21
N ALA A 631 14.23 -10.88 31.92
CA ALA A 631 14.34 -9.96 33.05
C ALA A 631 15.12 -10.57 34.23
N GLU A 632 14.97 -11.87 34.51
CA GLU A 632 15.77 -12.61 35.50
C GLU A 632 17.27 -12.55 35.15
N LEU A 633 17.64 -12.84 33.90
CA LEU A 633 19.04 -12.79 33.46
C LEU A 633 19.60 -11.36 33.44
N ARG A 634 18.80 -10.37 33.04
CA ARG A 634 19.20 -8.95 33.05
C ARG A 634 19.49 -8.43 34.45
N LYS A 635 18.71 -8.83 35.46
CA LYS A 635 19.02 -8.46 36.87
C LYS A 635 20.43 -8.86 37.30
N LEU A 636 20.95 -9.96 36.76
CA LEU A 636 22.29 -10.45 37.07
C LEU A 636 23.38 -9.84 36.17
N THR A 637 23.06 -9.52 34.91
CA THR A 637 24.02 -9.07 33.90
C THR A 637 24.13 -7.55 33.77
N ASP A 638 23.02 -6.80 33.91
CA ASP A 638 22.97 -5.34 33.78
C ASP A 638 23.92 -4.60 34.74
N PRO A 639 24.13 -5.03 36.01
CA PRO A 639 25.10 -4.37 36.88
C PRO A 639 26.53 -4.41 36.32
N ILE A 640 26.92 -5.49 35.64
CA ILE A 640 28.25 -5.67 35.04
C ILE A 640 28.40 -4.75 33.84
N ASP A 641 27.37 -4.67 33.00
CA ASP A 641 27.33 -3.72 31.87
C ASP A 641 27.43 -2.28 32.35
N LYS A 642 26.74 -1.95 33.44
CA LYS A 642 26.79 -0.62 34.05
C LYS A 642 28.19 -0.28 34.55
N ARG A 643 28.88 -1.21 35.22
CA ARG A 643 30.28 -1.00 35.66
C ARG A 643 31.20 -0.70 34.49
N ARG A 644 31.06 -1.44 33.37
CA ARG A 644 31.83 -1.19 32.15
C ARG A 644 31.50 0.18 31.55
N ALA A 645 30.22 0.52 31.39
CA ALA A 645 29.82 1.81 30.82
C ALA A 645 30.36 2.98 31.66
N GLU A 646 30.24 2.88 32.99
CA GLU A 646 30.81 3.83 33.94
C GLU A 646 32.35 3.93 33.79
N ASP A 647 33.07 2.83 33.65
CA ASP A 647 34.53 2.86 33.46
C ASP A 647 34.96 3.49 32.13
N MET A 648 34.20 3.28 31.05
CA MET A 648 34.49 3.85 29.73
C MET A 648 34.17 5.35 29.64
N GLU A 649 33.07 5.80 30.24
CA GLU A 649 32.62 7.20 30.14
C GLU A 649 33.26 8.13 31.18
N ARG A 650 33.58 7.61 32.38
CA ARG A 650 34.06 8.42 33.52
C ARG A 650 35.30 9.25 33.20
N PRO A 651 36.36 8.77 32.53
CA PRO A 651 37.55 9.56 32.26
C PRO A 651 37.25 10.84 31.45
N GLY A 652 36.42 10.74 30.42
CA GLY A 652 36.03 11.88 29.59
C GLY A 652 35.26 12.94 30.39
N LEU A 653 34.28 12.51 31.20
CA LEU A 653 33.52 13.43 32.05
C LEU A 653 34.40 14.10 33.12
N CYS A 654 35.39 13.39 33.65
CA CYS A 654 36.37 13.99 34.57
C CYS A 654 37.17 15.09 33.87
N GLU A 655 37.67 14.84 32.66
CA GLU A 655 38.40 15.84 31.89
C GLU A 655 37.53 17.06 31.54
N GLU A 656 36.27 16.83 31.18
CA GLU A 656 35.31 17.90 30.92
C GLU A 656 35.06 18.76 32.16
N LEU A 657 34.82 18.14 33.32
CA LEU A 657 34.65 18.88 34.58
C LEU A 657 35.91 19.68 34.93
N ILE A 658 37.10 19.11 34.72
CA ILE A 658 38.37 19.82 34.95
C ILE A 658 38.48 21.03 34.03
N LYS A 659 38.20 20.87 32.73
CA LYS A 659 38.22 21.98 31.77
C LYS A 659 37.16 23.03 32.11
N PHE A 660 35.98 22.61 32.55
CA PHE A 660 34.88 23.49 32.93
C PHE A 660 35.22 24.34 34.15
N CYS A 661 35.75 23.72 35.21
CA CYS A 661 36.23 24.44 36.39
C CYS A 661 37.39 25.39 36.06
N LYS A 662 38.37 24.95 35.27
CA LYS A 662 39.49 25.80 34.84
C LYS A 662 39.01 27.01 34.02
N GLY A 663 38.08 26.81 33.09
CA GLY A 663 37.51 27.91 32.31
C GLY A 663 36.83 28.98 33.16
N PHE A 664 36.11 28.60 34.22
CA PHE A 664 35.56 29.56 35.17
C PHE A 664 36.62 30.24 36.04
N GLN A 665 37.65 29.51 36.47
CA GLN A 665 38.77 30.08 37.20
C GLN A 665 39.54 31.11 36.36
N ASP A 666 39.81 30.79 35.10
CA ASP A 666 40.46 31.68 34.13
C ASP A 666 39.60 32.92 33.84
N SER A 667 38.28 32.74 33.72
CA SER A 667 37.33 33.86 33.54
C SER A 667 37.27 34.77 34.77
N ALA A 668 37.26 34.20 35.98
CA ALA A 668 37.31 34.97 37.23
C ALA A 668 38.65 35.70 37.44
N ALA A 669 39.75 35.12 36.95
CA ALA A 669 41.10 35.70 36.96
C ALA A 669 41.34 36.71 35.82
N SER A 670 40.46 36.74 34.81
CA SER A 670 40.59 37.63 33.66
C SER A 670 40.40 39.09 34.03
N SER A 671 41.18 39.96 33.38
CA SER A 671 41.08 41.42 33.45
C SER A 671 40.27 42.00 32.28
N ALA A 672 39.37 41.19 31.69
CA ALA A 672 38.53 41.62 30.58
C ALA A 672 37.61 42.78 31.00
N PRO A 673 37.41 43.81 30.14
CA PRO A 673 36.58 44.98 30.46
C PRO A 673 35.13 44.64 30.86
N GLU A 674 34.61 43.55 30.29
CA GLU A 674 33.24 43.06 30.49
C GLU A 674 33.00 42.40 31.86
N LEU A 675 34.07 42.06 32.61
CA LEU A 675 33.98 41.42 33.93
C LEU A 675 34.49 42.36 35.06
N ALA A 676 34.82 43.62 34.72
CA ALA A 676 35.45 44.58 35.63
C ALA A 676 34.55 45.02 36.80
N HIS A 677 33.23 44.88 36.66
CA HIS A 677 32.23 45.23 37.68
C HIS A 677 31.90 44.09 38.67
N ILE A 678 32.43 42.88 38.45
CA ILE A 678 32.29 41.75 39.38
C ILE A 678 33.26 41.95 40.55
N THR A 679 32.76 41.89 41.78
CA THR A 679 33.56 42.20 42.99
C THR A 679 34.65 41.16 43.24
N ALA A 680 35.68 41.52 44.00
CA ALA A 680 36.72 40.59 44.43
C ALA A 680 36.16 39.41 45.25
N GLU A 681 35.08 39.65 46.02
CA GLU A 681 34.38 38.61 46.78
C GLU A 681 33.64 37.63 45.86
N GLU A 682 32.93 38.13 44.84
CA GLU A 682 32.23 37.33 43.84
C GLU A 682 33.21 36.48 43.00
N ARG A 683 34.35 37.06 42.60
CA ARG A 683 35.44 36.31 41.94
C ARG A 683 36.05 35.25 42.85
N GLY A 684 36.22 35.57 44.15
CA GLY A 684 36.67 34.64 45.17
C GLY A 684 35.73 33.45 45.34
N GLN A 685 34.41 33.69 45.31
CA GLN A 685 33.40 32.63 45.40
C GLN A 685 33.46 31.67 44.21
N VAL A 686 33.67 32.17 42.98
CA VAL A 686 33.85 31.34 41.78
C VAL A 686 35.13 30.50 41.90
N GLN A 687 36.25 31.10 42.33
CA GLN A 687 37.51 30.38 42.50
C GLN A 687 37.41 29.29 43.57
N GLN A 688 36.77 29.59 44.71
CA GLN A 688 36.56 28.64 45.80
C GLN A 688 35.65 27.49 45.36
N CYS A 689 34.51 27.78 44.72
CA CYS A 689 33.58 26.75 44.25
C CYS A 689 34.25 25.79 43.25
N CYS A 690 35.06 26.31 42.32
CA CYS A 690 35.82 25.49 41.37
C CYS A 690 36.93 24.68 42.07
N ALA A 691 37.64 25.26 43.04
CA ALA A 691 38.68 24.56 43.80
C ALA A 691 38.11 23.41 44.65
N GLU A 692 36.98 23.61 45.32
CA GLU A 692 36.27 22.58 46.07
C GLU A 692 35.77 21.44 45.17
N ALA A 693 35.29 21.77 43.97
CA ALA A 693 34.86 20.78 42.99
C ALA A 693 36.04 19.94 42.44
N LEU A 694 37.18 20.56 42.15
CA LEU A 694 38.39 19.86 41.73
C LEU A 694 38.97 18.99 42.84
N GLN A 695 39.01 19.49 44.09
CA GLN A 695 39.48 18.71 45.23
C GLN A 695 38.58 17.51 45.53
N TRP A 696 37.24 17.69 45.42
CA TRP A 696 36.30 16.59 45.50
C TRP A 696 36.54 15.55 44.41
N LEU A 697 36.77 15.99 43.17
CA LEU A 697 37.01 15.10 42.03
C LEU A 697 38.31 14.30 42.23
N GLU A 698 39.40 14.96 42.62
CA GLU A 698 40.67 14.29 42.92
C GLU A 698 40.53 13.26 44.03
N GLY A 699 39.83 13.61 45.12
CA GLY A 699 39.54 12.69 46.21
C GLY A 699 38.75 11.46 45.76
N LYS A 700 37.69 11.67 44.97
CA LYS A 700 36.87 10.56 44.45
C LYS A 700 37.57 9.73 43.38
N GLN A 701 38.43 10.32 42.56
CA GLN A 701 39.26 9.60 41.61
C GLN A 701 40.28 8.71 42.33
N ALA A 702 40.88 9.19 43.41
CA ALA A 702 41.79 8.39 44.23
C ALA A 702 41.07 7.22 44.94
N GLU A 703 39.87 7.46 45.48
CA GLU A 703 39.01 6.38 46.02
C GLU A 703 38.66 5.35 44.94
N GLN A 704 38.28 5.80 43.74
CA GLN A 704 37.92 4.93 42.62
C GLN A 704 39.10 4.11 42.09
N ALA A 705 40.31 4.68 42.06
CA ALA A 705 41.51 4.00 41.58
C ALA A 705 41.94 2.82 42.46
N ASN A 706 41.53 2.81 43.73
CA ASN A 706 41.82 1.73 44.67
C ASN A 706 40.78 0.60 44.66
N LEU A 707 39.69 0.73 43.88
CA LEU A 707 38.65 -0.28 43.79
C LEU A 707 38.84 -1.19 42.56
N PRO A 708 38.67 -2.52 42.71
CA PRO A 708 38.63 -3.41 41.56
C PRO A 708 37.47 -3.06 40.62
N LYS A 709 37.69 -3.24 39.31
CA LYS A 709 36.69 -2.95 38.26
C LYS A 709 35.38 -3.74 38.38
N HIS A 710 35.40 -4.89 39.07
CA HIS A 710 34.22 -5.71 39.33
C HIS A 710 33.40 -5.27 40.55
N GLN A 711 33.79 -4.21 41.25
CA GLN A 711 32.99 -3.60 42.31
C GLN A 711 32.25 -2.36 41.80
N ASP A 712 31.18 -1.98 42.49
CA ASP A 712 30.41 -0.80 42.11
C ASP A 712 31.25 0.47 42.28
N PRO A 713 31.24 1.38 41.29
CA PRO A 713 32.07 2.57 41.32
C PRO A 713 31.60 3.57 42.39
N VAL A 714 32.55 4.15 43.11
CA VAL A 714 32.31 5.23 44.09
C VAL A 714 32.21 6.60 43.42
N LEU A 715 32.78 6.75 42.22
CA LEU A 715 32.65 7.94 41.38
C LEU A 715 31.82 7.58 40.14
N THR A 716 30.53 7.90 40.18
CA THR A 716 29.63 7.66 39.06
C THR A 716 29.60 8.83 38.08
N CYS A 717 29.34 8.54 36.81
CA CYS A 717 29.12 9.54 35.76
C CYS A 717 28.00 10.53 36.14
N ALA A 718 26.93 10.05 36.80
CA ALA A 718 25.86 10.90 37.33
C ALA A 718 26.38 11.89 38.38
N ALA A 719 27.17 11.44 39.35
CA ALA A 719 27.74 12.32 40.37
C ALA A 719 28.65 13.40 39.77
N ILE A 720 29.41 13.08 38.73
CA ILE A 720 30.24 14.07 38.02
C ILE A 720 29.37 15.13 37.32
N LYS A 721 28.30 14.70 36.63
CA LYS A 721 27.35 15.61 35.97
C LYS A 721 26.62 16.51 36.97
N ASP A 722 26.16 15.95 38.08
CA ASP A 722 25.51 16.70 39.16
C ASP A 722 26.47 17.73 39.76
N LYS A 723 27.75 17.35 39.95
CA LYS A 723 28.77 18.28 40.42
C LYS A 723 29.05 19.40 39.41
N ALA A 724 29.14 19.07 38.12
CA ALA A 724 29.30 20.05 37.05
C ALA A 724 28.13 21.04 37.00
N ALA A 725 26.90 20.55 37.14
CA ALA A 725 25.70 21.39 37.20
C ALA A 725 25.72 22.31 38.43
N ALA A 726 26.11 21.80 39.61
CA ALA A 726 26.25 22.62 40.81
C ALA A 726 27.28 23.74 40.62
N VAL A 727 28.47 23.45 40.05
CA VAL A 727 29.47 24.46 39.71
C VAL A 727 28.91 25.49 38.73
N GLY A 728 28.21 25.04 37.69
CA GLY A 728 27.59 25.92 36.70
C GLY A 728 26.53 26.84 37.31
N ASN A 729 25.68 26.33 38.19
CA ASN A 729 24.62 27.09 38.86
C ASN A 729 25.18 28.16 39.80
N THR A 730 26.34 27.94 40.40
CA THR A 730 27.01 28.94 41.23
C THR A 730 27.82 29.94 40.41
N CYS A 731 28.58 29.46 39.41
CA CYS A 731 29.56 30.30 38.72
C CYS A 731 28.97 31.12 37.56
N LYS A 732 28.00 30.58 36.80
CA LYS A 732 27.41 31.29 35.65
C LYS A 732 26.71 32.59 36.04
N PRO A 733 25.81 32.64 37.05
CA PRO A 733 25.10 33.87 37.39
C PRO A 733 26.04 35.00 37.84
N ILE A 734 27.15 34.64 38.47
CA ILE A 734 28.18 35.60 38.90
C ILE A 734 28.91 36.18 37.69
N LEU A 735 29.36 35.34 36.76
CA LEU A 735 30.15 35.74 35.60
C LEU A 735 29.32 36.34 34.45
N SER A 736 28.00 36.13 34.43
CA SER A 736 27.08 36.71 33.44
C SER A 736 26.34 37.95 33.93
N LYS A 737 26.69 38.47 35.12
CA LYS A 737 26.08 39.68 35.68
C LYS A 737 26.36 40.87 34.75
N PRO A 738 25.36 41.65 34.30
CA PRO A 738 25.59 42.76 33.37
C PRO A 738 26.26 43.96 34.07
N ALA A 739 27.09 44.70 33.33
CA ALA A 739 27.74 45.90 33.85
C ALA A 739 26.73 47.01 34.19
N PRO A 740 26.92 47.78 35.27
CA PRO A 740 26.03 48.88 35.64
C PRO A 740 26.04 49.97 34.55
N LYS A 741 24.85 50.49 34.20
CA LYS A 741 24.71 51.56 33.18
C LYS A 741 25.42 52.85 33.67
N PRO A 742 26.17 53.56 32.82
CA PRO A 742 26.84 54.81 33.20
C PRO A 742 25.84 55.96 33.40
N GLU A 743 25.94 56.68 34.51
CA GLU A 743 25.16 57.89 34.80
C GLU A 743 25.74 59.13 34.06
N PRO A 744 24.89 60.04 33.53
CA PRO A 744 25.33 61.27 32.86
C PRO A 744 25.68 62.40 33.87
N PRO A 745 26.53 63.39 33.50
CA PRO A 745 27.20 64.25 34.49
C PRO A 745 26.62 65.68 34.66
N LYS A 746 26.91 66.25 35.86
CA LYS A 746 26.92 67.67 36.32
C LYS A 746 25.55 68.30 36.67
N GLU A 747 25.39 69.24 37.62
CA GLU A 747 26.17 70.40 38.11
C GLU A 747 25.54 70.86 39.46
N ASP A 748 26.29 71.09 40.54
CA ASP A 748 26.79 72.37 41.12
C ASP A 748 25.85 73.20 42.05
N VAL A 749 26.39 73.40 43.27
CA VAL A 749 26.26 74.54 44.23
C VAL A 749 25.02 74.69 45.16
N LYS A 750 25.26 74.25 46.42
CA LYS A 750 25.09 74.91 47.74
C LYS A 750 24.06 76.03 47.94
N GLU A 751 23.19 75.89 48.96
CA GLU A 751 23.37 76.38 50.35
C GLU A 751 22.20 75.96 51.25
N GLY A 752 22.48 75.63 52.52
CA GLY A 752 21.66 76.06 53.67
C GLY A 752 20.37 75.31 54.06
N ASP A 753 20.55 74.18 54.72
CA ASP A 753 19.95 73.71 55.98
C ASP A 753 18.42 73.61 56.26
N GLU A 754 18.12 72.44 56.86
CA GLU A 754 16.98 71.96 57.68
C GLU A 754 15.50 72.00 57.21
N GLY A 755 14.93 70.79 57.00
CA GLY A 755 13.76 70.37 57.80
C GLY A 755 12.49 69.82 57.10
N ALA A 756 12.40 68.48 57.02
CA ALA A 756 11.19 67.62 57.14
C ALA A 756 10.09 67.49 56.02
N LYS A 757 10.04 66.28 55.39
CA LYS A 757 8.94 65.28 55.15
C LYS A 757 7.46 65.72 54.89
N PRO A 758 6.58 64.84 54.30
CA PRO A 758 6.60 64.07 53.03
C PRO A 758 5.19 64.02 52.32
N ALA A 759 5.01 63.07 51.37
CA ALA A 759 3.75 62.55 50.75
C ALA A 759 3.22 63.32 49.52
N GLU A 760 2.56 62.75 48.49
CA GLU A 760 2.01 61.42 48.17
C GLU A 760 1.57 61.43 46.67
N GLY A 761 1.34 60.27 46.04
CA GLY A 761 0.50 60.18 44.83
C GLY A 761 0.74 58.99 43.89
N GLY A 762 -0.08 57.93 44.02
CA GLY A 762 -0.32 56.87 43.00
C GLY A 762 -1.30 57.34 41.90
N ALA A 763 -1.79 56.53 40.95
CA ALA A 763 -1.92 55.07 40.83
C ALA A 763 -2.26 54.64 39.36
N GLU A 764 -2.39 53.31 39.18
CA GLU A 764 -3.26 52.53 38.24
C GLU A 764 -2.62 51.59 37.17
N ALA A 765 -3.35 50.47 36.98
CA ALA A 765 -3.10 49.13 36.41
C ALA A 765 -3.13 49.07 34.84
N MET A 766 -3.05 47.96 34.07
CA MET A 766 -3.38 46.51 34.21
C MET A 766 -2.89 45.72 32.95
N GLU A 767 -2.69 44.40 33.09
CA GLU A 767 -2.88 43.23 32.16
C GLU A 767 -2.05 42.86 30.87
N GLU A 768 -1.83 41.52 30.81
CA GLU A 768 -1.84 40.51 29.71
C GLU A 768 -0.64 40.16 28.76
N ASP A 769 -0.28 38.85 28.85
CA ASP A 769 0.04 37.77 27.89
C ASP A 769 0.96 37.94 26.64
N ALA A 770 1.81 36.91 26.40
CA ALA A 770 1.98 36.17 25.12
C ALA A 770 3.37 35.52 24.86
N ALA A 771 3.34 34.22 24.55
CA ALA A 771 3.95 33.45 23.44
C ALA A 771 5.42 33.64 22.95
N GLU A 772 6.11 32.50 22.78
CA GLU A 772 7.34 32.32 21.99
C GLU A 772 7.06 31.75 20.57
N PRO A 773 7.88 32.11 19.56
CA PRO A 773 8.07 31.31 18.35
C PRO A 773 9.55 30.94 18.05
N ALA A 774 9.67 30.10 17.02
CA ALA A 774 10.79 29.29 16.52
C ALA A 774 11.97 29.97 15.78
N ASN A 775 13.10 29.24 15.69
CA ASN A 775 14.01 28.95 14.53
C ASN A 775 15.43 28.66 15.09
N GLY A 776 16.28 27.76 14.61
CA GLY A 776 16.43 27.08 13.32
C GLY A 776 17.79 27.44 12.73
N GLU A 777 18.74 26.48 12.58
CA GLU A 777 19.76 26.49 11.52
C GLU A 777 20.63 25.22 11.48
N ALA A 778 21.03 24.84 10.27
CA ALA A 778 21.68 23.61 9.85
C ALA A 778 23.21 23.75 9.76
N MET A 779 23.94 22.65 9.80
CA MET A 779 25.34 22.59 9.33
C MET A 779 25.57 21.39 8.40
N ASP A 780 26.04 21.73 7.20
CA ASP A 780 26.72 20.87 6.23
C ASP A 780 27.97 20.20 6.82
N VAL A 781 28.22 18.95 6.43
CA VAL A 781 29.55 18.34 6.54
C VAL A 781 29.84 17.52 5.28
N ASP A 782 30.84 18.00 4.54
CA ASP A 782 31.56 17.26 3.51
C ASP A 782 32.95 16.84 4.05
N ASN A 783 33.50 15.78 3.46
CA ASN A 783 34.85 15.20 3.59
C ASN A 783 35.21 14.35 4.82
N LYS A 784 35.07 13.02 4.72
CA LYS A 784 36.08 12.10 4.15
C LYS A 784 35.58 10.67 4.09
#